data_AF-A0A0W8I9L5-F1
#
_entry.id   AF-A0A0W8I9L5-F1
#
_cell.length_a   1.000
_cell.length_b   1.000
_cell.length_c   1.000
_cell.angle_alpha   90.00
_cell.angle_beta   90.00
_cell.angle_gamma   90.00
#
_symmetry.space_group_name_H-M   'P 1'
#
loop_
_entity.id
_entity.type
_entity.pdbx_description
1 polymer ?
#
loop_
_entity_poly.entity_id
_entity_poly.type
_entity_poly.pdbx_seq_one_letter_code
_entity_poly.pdbx_strand_id
1 'polypeptide(L)'
;MNALPTAPFTASLPRIQGPDAPAQAVDQLRIPHEAVIFDMDGVVTDTAAVHAAAWKTLFDAILADDRLEPAEEGTTVDRRPFDADADYRHYVDGRRREDGIRSLLAARGARLPEGDETPGAWTVQGQAVLKNTYFQDALQVQGVRVFDRTVALIERLRGAGVPVGLVTASRNSVPVLAAAGLQDSFDIIVDGHFAAEHGLPGKPAPDTFLTCAKMLGVNPARSVVVEDAVSGVQAAAAGGFGMVVGIRRHGERNDLYRAGATIVLNDVGELDLGARRDDPWKLVFEGFDPTTEARRETLLTLANGYMGVRGSACEFPDNGVHYPGNYLAGIFNRVVSHLSGRDVEHESMVNAPNWTHLDLRVSGGDWWSEGGLVPSDERTELDLRRGLLIRSLTLTDLNGDRGEDGARARLEIVQRRLVSLRFRHLGAQETTVTARGFSGRLHLRTGIDPSVRNNGVAEYQDLNDHHLVDLESTSLPDDHETLLSHVRTTQSKIEITTAQRTTIEGGQNVRERREIRPGGTEFRRHQVNIADGRPVIIDSTTAVVTSRDAAIGSPREGALAELDRNPSGVRGLLPSHEIEWSLLWDRFDVDVCPDPENSTGELCLTQLALRVHLFHVAQTLAPHMSLRDAGVPARGLHGEGYRGHIFWDELYILPVVNLHQPQVTRALLSYRWRRLPMAKHRATEFGLEGAAFPWQSGSDGREETPPELFNHHSNRWLPDNSWRQFHVGLAIAYNAWIYYETTGDLDWLAGQGSELIIGITRLFASLTDYDPADGRFHIAGVMGPDEYHDGPRGQHGGGLKDNAYTNVLAAWLFRHSAHIFHDMVEHQREELSARFDLSPEEVGTWQQMAERMFVPFNADGTISQFHGYDDLDELDWEYYRAKYRNIGRLDLLLENEGDMTNNYKLAKQADTIMLVYLFGPDGLVEELGRMGYDVDHAAIERTVDFYIARSSHGSSLSRVVNASVLAWLHPDRSWSSFQDALLVDLDDTQGGTTGEGIHLGAMAGSVDVVTRAYAGLRVRGGWLEFDPALPSQLQSVTFTVLYRGQVIRVCIDHHVLELEGSSRRADDVTIHVHGAEYVLKGGQKIRVALQHGHQRSARPAVTRQDA
;
A
#
# COMPACT_ATOMS: atom_id res chain seq x y z
N MET A 1 -2.77 -21.83 39.98
CA MET A 1 -2.10 -22.92 40.73
C MET A 1 -2.46 -24.25 40.09
N ASN A 2 -1.54 -24.81 39.29
CA ASN A 2 -1.24 -26.24 39.13
C ASN A 2 -0.20 -26.37 38.01
N ALA A 3 1.00 -26.75 38.41
CA ALA A 3 2.18 -26.87 37.57
C ALA A 3 2.06 -28.08 36.63
N LEU A 4 2.31 -27.85 35.33
CA LEU A 4 2.54 -28.89 34.33
C LEU A 4 4.05 -29.20 34.24
N PRO A 5 4.41 -30.45 33.87
CA PRO A 5 5.76 -30.98 34.02
C PRO A 5 6.72 -30.45 32.96
N THR A 6 7.93 -30.09 33.41
CA THR A 6 9.08 -29.68 32.59
C THR A 6 9.51 -30.78 31.62
N ALA A 7 9.35 -30.52 30.31
CA ALA A 7 10.06 -31.24 29.26
C ALA A 7 11.50 -30.70 29.12
N PRO A 8 12.49 -31.52 28.73
CA PRO A 8 13.89 -31.12 28.75
C PRO A 8 14.24 -30.19 27.57
N PHE A 9 14.68 -28.99 27.93
CA PHE A 9 15.56 -28.05 27.21
C PHE A 9 16.05 -28.47 25.81
N THR A 10 15.56 -27.77 24.79
CA THR A 10 16.38 -27.42 23.62
C THR A 10 17.37 -26.34 24.05
N ALA A 11 18.66 -26.70 24.09
CA ALA A 11 19.72 -25.74 24.36
C ALA A 11 19.68 -24.63 23.29
N SER A 12 19.44 -23.40 23.73
CA SER A 12 19.71 -22.19 22.96
C SER A 12 21.16 -22.22 22.50
N LEU A 13 21.37 -22.49 21.21
CA LEU A 13 22.68 -22.40 20.58
C LEU A 13 23.16 -20.95 20.72
N PRO A 14 24.38 -20.70 21.23
CA PRO A 14 24.93 -19.35 21.27
C PRO A 14 24.98 -18.80 19.83
N ARG A 15 24.39 -17.61 19.62
CA ARG A 15 24.55 -16.81 18.39
C ARG A 15 26.05 -16.66 18.13
N ILE A 16 26.58 -17.42 17.17
CA ILE A 16 27.90 -17.15 16.61
C ILE A 16 27.70 -15.95 15.70
N GLN A 17 27.98 -14.75 16.22
CA GLN A 17 28.25 -13.60 15.37
C GLN A 17 29.52 -13.92 14.59
N GLY A 18 29.37 -14.21 13.30
CA GLY A 18 30.49 -14.26 12.38
C GLY A 18 31.15 -12.88 12.32
N PRO A 19 32.47 -12.81 12.10
CA PRO A 19 33.17 -11.53 11.96
C PRO A 19 32.63 -10.79 10.73
N ASP A 20 32.52 -9.46 10.86
CA ASP A 20 32.12 -8.50 9.83
C ASP A 20 32.67 -8.90 8.44
N ALA A 21 31.78 -9.37 7.56
CA ALA A 21 32.12 -9.52 6.15
C ALA A 21 32.22 -8.11 5.54
N PRO A 22 33.32 -7.77 4.85
CA PRO A 22 33.44 -6.47 4.19
C PRO A 22 32.31 -6.34 3.15
N ALA A 23 31.60 -5.21 3.15
CA ALA A 23 30.58 -4.89 2.17
C ALA A 23 31.15 -5.08 0.74
N GLN A 24 30.76 -6.18 0.08
CA GLN A 24 31.24 -6.52 -1.25
C GLN A 24 30.56 -5.63 -2.30
N ALA A 25 31.26 -5.35 -3.39
CA ALA A 25 30.87 -4.39 -4.44
C ALA A 25 29.52 -4.66 -5.14
N VAL A 26 28.82 -5.76 -4.85
CA VAL A 26 27.56 -6.17 -5.51
C VAL A 26 26.34 -5.43 -4.97
N ASP A 27 26.37 -4.98 -3.71
CA ASP A 27 25.21 -4.32 -3.08
C ASP A 27 25.38 -2.79 -2.98
N GLN A 28 26.24 -2.20 -3.83
CA GLN A 28 26.40 -0.75 -3.93
C GLN A 28 25.32 -0.12 -4.81
N LEU A 29 24.88 1.09 -4.47
CA LEU A 29 23.92 1.87 -5.25
C LEU A 29 24.39 2.00 -6.71
N ARG A 30 23.49 1.66 -7.64
CA ARG A 30 23.65 1.81 -9.09
C ARG A 30 22.40 2.48 -9.62
N ILE A 31 22.55 3.61 -10.29
CA ILE A 31 21.40 4.34 -10.85
C ILE A 31 21.55 4.49 -12.37
N PRO A 32 20.46 4.61 -13.14
CA PRO A 32 20.53 4.83 -14.58
C PRO A 32 20.99 6.24 -14.97
N HIS A 33 21.16 7.13 -13.99
CA HIS A 33 21.47 8.55 -14.15
C HIS A 33 22.94 8.88 -13.86
N GLU A 34 23.45 9.94 -14.51
CA GLU A 34 24.85 10.40 -14.38
C GLU A 34 25.09 11.32 -13.19
N ALA A 35 24.06 12.01 -12.69
CA ALA A 35 24.13 12.91 -11.53
C ALA A 35 22.75 13.18 -10.93
N VAL A 36 22.74 13.68 -9.70
CA VAL A 36 21.55 14.22 -9.04
C VAL A 36 21.82 15.65 -8.59
N ILE A 37 20.95 16.57 -8.99
CA ILE A 37 21.03 18.00 -8.65
C ILE A 37 19.85 18.33 -7.74
N PHE A 38 20.14 18.86 -6.56
CA PHE A 38 19.14 19.20 -5.57
C PHE A 38 18.89 20.71 -5.56
N ASP A 39 17.65 21.11 -5.34
CA ASP A 39 17.40 22.42 -4.72
C ASP A 39 17.84 22.42 -3.25
N MET A 40 18.10 23.59 -2.70
CA MET A 40 18.45 23.74 -1.29
C MET A 40 17.21 23.89 -0.40
N ASP A 41 16.34 24.83 -0.73
CA ASP A 41 15.23 25.27 0.11
C ASP A 41 14.08 24.27 -0.07
N GLY A 42 13.49 23.76 1.02
CA GLY A 42 12.39 22.78 0.95
C GLY A 42 12.78 21.34 0.52
N VAL A 43 13.97 21.15 -0.05
CA VAL A 43 14.50 19.83 -0.44
C VAL A 43 15.61 19.34 0.49
N VAL A 44 16.65 20.14 0.73
CA VAL A 44 17.79 19.79 1.60
C VAL A 44 17.61 20.39 3.00
N THR A 45 17.15 21.63 3.06
CA THR A 45 16.97 22.38 4.31
C THR A 45 15.58 22.99 4.41
N ASP A 46 14.98 22.94 5.60
CA ASP A 46 13.77 23.69 5.94
C ASP A 46 14.16 25.11 6.39
N THR A 47 14.51 25.92 5.39
CA THR A 47 14.82 27.35 5.55
C THR A 47 13.56 28.21 5.54
N ALA A 48 12.40 27.65 5.16
CA ALA A 48 11.15 28.38 5.01
C ALA A 48 10.73 29.04 6.32
N ALA A 49 10.81 28.34 7.46
CA ALA A 49 10.49 28.92 8.76
C ALA A 49 11.40 30.12 9.12
N VAL A 50 12.70 30.00 8.85
CA VAL A 50 13.69 31.07 9.11
C VAL A 50 13.47 32.25 8.15
N HIS A 51 13.15 31.97 6.88
CA HIS A 51 12.81 32.99 5.89
C HIS A 51 11.51 33.72 6.23
N ALA A 52 10.46 32.99 6.58
CA ALA A 52 9.16 33.53 6.95
C ALA A 52 9.25 34.42 8.19
N ALA A 53 10.01 34.02 9.22
CA ALA A 53 10.27 34.85 10.39
C ALA A 53 10.99 36.17 10.04
N ALA A 54 12.01 36.10 9.17
CA ALA A 54 12.74 37.29 8.72
C ALA A 54 11.87 38.21 7.83
N TRP A 55 11.05 37.65 6.95
CA TRP A 55 10.11 38.39 6.13
C TRP A 55 9.00 39.03 6.94
N LYS A 56 8.45 38.32 7.92
CA LYS A 56 7.46 38.87 8.85
C LYS A 56 8.01 40.06 9.60
N THR A 57 9.23 39.93 10.16
CA THR A 57 9.90 41.03 10.85
C THR A 57 10.07 42.26 9.95
N LEU A 58 10.45 42.06 8.69
CA LEU A 58 10.62 43.14 7.73
C LEU A 58 9.27 43.78 7.35
N PHE A 59 8.30 42.98 6.90
CA PHE A 59 7.05 43.50 6.35
C PHE A 59 6.14 44.08 7.42
N ASP A 60 6.10 43.50 8.62
CA ASP A 60 5.37 44.11 9.74
C ASP A 60 5.92 45.51 10.04
N ALA A 61 7.25 45.70 9.94
CA ALA A 61 7.87 47.00 10.09
C ALA A 61 7.53 47.96 8.94
N ILE A 62 7.59 47.51 7.69
CA ILE A 62 7.27 48.34 6.50
C ILE A 62 5.79 48.75 6.48
N LEU A 63 4.87 47.81 6.74
CA LEU A 63 3.42 48.05 6.69
C LEU A 63 2.93 48.92 7.85
N ALA A 64 3.63 48.91 8.98
CA ALA A 64 3.38 49.80 10.10
C ALA A 64 3.97 51.21 9.91
N ASP A 65 4.87 51.42 8.95
CA ASP A 65 5.57 52.69 8.75
C ASP A 65 4.71 53.71 8.00
N ASP A 66 4.61 54.93 8.54
CA ASP A 66 3.80 56.01 7.97
C ASP A 66 4.33 56.54 6.63
N ARG A 67 5.58 56.24 6.27
CA ARG A 67 6.19 56.61 4.98
C ARG A 67 5.70 55.76 3.81
N LEU A 68 4.95 54.68 4.07
CA LEU A 68 4.41 53.80 3.03
C LEU A 68 3.18 54.43 2.37
N GLU A 69 3.37 54.95 1.15
CA GLU A 69 2.32 55.63 0.37
C GLU A 69 1.61 54.67 -0.60
N PRO A 70 0.35 54.96 -0.97
CA PRO A 70 -0.38 54.22 -1.99
C PRO A 70 0.32 54.26 -3.36
N ALA A 71 0.23 53.15 -4.11
CA ALA A 71 0.77 53.09 -5.46
C ALA A 71 0.02 54.02 -6.46
N GLU A 72 -1.26 54.31 -6.20
CA GLU A 72 -2.10 55.20 -7.00
C GLU A 72 -2.82 56.26 -6.13
N GLU A 73 -2.89 57.50 -6.63
CA GLU A 73 -3.59 58.60 -5.95
C GLU A 73 -5.07 58.27 -5.73
N GLY A 74 -5.52 58.30 -4.47
CA GLY A 74 -6.90 57.99 -4.08
C GLY A 74 -7.14 56.54 -3.66
N THR A 75 -6.12 55.68 -3.68
CA THR A 75 -6.20 54.31 -3.13
C THR A 75 -5.70 54.23 -1.69
N THR A 76 -6.11 53.19 -0.96
CA THR A 76 -5.67 52.92 0.43
C THR A 76 -4.73 51.73 0.46
N VAL A 77 -3.63 51.84 1.22
CA VAL A 77 -2.71 50.72 1.45
C VAL A 77 -3.32 49.74 2.45
N ASP A 78 -3.29 48.44 2.12
CA ASP A 78 -3.62 47.38 3.06
C ASP A 78 -2.45 47.18 4.05
N ARG A 79 -2.65 47.59 5.31
CA ARG A 79 -1.63 47.55 6.37
C ARG A 79 -1.79 46.38 7.35
N ARG A 80 -2.56 45.35 6.98
CA ARG A 80 -2.64 44.14 7.82
C ARG A 80 -1.24 43.54 8.00
N PRO A 81 -0.90 43.03 9.21
CA PRO A 81 0.38 42.37 9.45
C PRO A 81 0.64 41.27 8.43
N PHE A 82 1.91 41.05 8.11
CA PHE A 82 2.33 40.01 7.20
C PHE A 82 2.03 38.64 7.80
N ASP A 83 1.28 37.85 7.05
CA ASP A 83 1.03 36.45 7.35
C ASP A 83 2.26 35.63 6.95
N ALA A 84 2.96 35.08 7.95
CA ALA A 84 4.18 34.30 7.73
C ALA A 84 3.95 33.04 6.89
N ASP A 85 2.70 32.63 6.69
CA ASP A 85 2.35 31.47 5.89
C ASP A 85 1.75 31.86 4.53
N ALA A 86 0.56 32.47 4.53
CA ALA A 86 -0.19 32.72 3.30
C ALA A 86 0.48 33.77 2.40
N ASP A 87 0.93 34.90 2.98
CA ASP A 87 1.57 35.97 2.22
C ASP A 87 2.97 35.56 1.76
N TYR A 88 3.71 34.83 2.60
CA TYR A 88 5.02 34.29 2.25
C TYR A 88 4.94 33.43 0.99
N ARG A 89 4.07 32.42 0.98
CA ARG A 89 3.92 31.49 -0.15
C ARG A 89 3.50 32.18 -1.44
N HIS A 90 2.52 33.08 -1.37
CA HIS A 90 1.93 33.64 -2.59
C HIS A 90 2.82 34.70 -3.24
N TYR A 91 3.49 35.53 -2.44
CA TYR A 91 4.17 36.72 -2.95
C TYR A 91 5.69 36.62 -2.98
N VAL A 92 6.29 35.77 -2.13
CA VAL A 92 7.72 35.86 -1.80
C VAL A 92 8.49 34.57 -2.07
N ASP A 93 7.88 33.42 -1.78
CA ASP A 93 8.53 32.12 -1.84
C ASP A 93 9.06 31.76 -3.25
N GLY A 94 10.24 31.14 -3.31
CA GLY A 94 10.95 30.82 -4.55
C GLY A 94 11.43 32.00 -5.41
N ARG A 95 11.24 33.26 -4.97
CA ARG A 95 11.61 34.47 -5.74
C ARG A 95 12.86 35.16 -5.19
N ARG A 96 13.48 36.01 -6.02
CA ARG A 96 14.51 36.96 -5.55
C ARG A 96 13.87 37.93 -4.54
N ARG A 97 14.64 38.39 -3.56
CA ARG A 97 14.13 39.20 -2.44
C ARG A 97 13.48 40.49 -2.92
N GLU A 98 14.12 41.14 -3.88
CA GLU A 98 13.65 42.37 -4.50
C GLU A 98 12.30 42.16 -5.20
N ASP A 99 12.14 41.02 -5.89
CA ASP A 99 10.88 40.67 -6.56
C ASP A 99 9.78 40.29 -5.56
N GLY A 100 10.14 39.64 -4.44
CA GLY A 100 9.22 39.35 -3.34
C GLY A 100 8.65 40.62 -2.68
N ILE A 101 9.51 41.63 -2.44
CA ILE A 101 9.10 42.94 -1.91
C ILE A 101 8.15 43.64 -2.89
N ARG A 102 8.48 43.66 -4.18
CA ARG A 102 7.62 44.25 -5.23
C ARG A 102 6.26 43.56 -5.28
N SER A 103 6.27 42.23 -5.30
CA SER A 103 5.09 41.37 -5.42
C SER A 103 4.10 41.60 -4.26
N LEU A 104 4.58 41.54 -3.01
CA LEU A 104 3.71 41.75 -1.85
C LEU A 104 3.16 43.19 -1.79
N LEU A 105 4.03 44.19 -1.95
CA LEU A 105 3.60 45.59 -1.83
C LEU A 105 2.61 45.96 -2.92
N ALA A 106 2.81 45.50 -4.15
CA ALA A 106 1.85 45.69 -5.23
C ALA A 106 0.48 45.08 -4.88
N ALA A 107 0.45 43.87 -4.30
CA ALA A 107 -0.79 43.23 -3.85
C ALA A 107 -1.45 43.97 -2.66
N ARG A 108 -0.68 44.73 -1.88
CA ARG A 108 -1.16 45.60 -0.79
C ARG A 108 -1.48 47.03 -1.26
N GLY A 109 -1.42 47.32 -2.56
CA GLY A 109 -1.69 48.64 -3.12
C GLY A 109 -0.62 49.69 -2.81
N ALA A 110 0.61 49.26 -2.50
CA ALA A 110 1.74 50.13 -2.15
C ALA A 110 2.95 49.89 -3.07
N ARG A 111 3.92 50.81 -3.04
CA ARG A 111 5.23 50.61 -3.68
C ARG A 111 6.33 51.25 -2.87
N LEU A 112 7.54 50.69 -2.98
CA LEU A 112 8.76 51.32 -2.50
C LEU A 112 9.55 51.91 -3.69
N PRO A 113 10.31 52.99 -3.48
CA PRO A 113 11.27 53.49 -4.46
C PRO A 113 12.37 52.47 -4.75
N GLU A 114 13.04 52.59 -5.90
CA GLU A 114 14.20 51.76 -6.26
C GLU A 114 15.50 52.56 -6.05
N GLY A 115 16.62 51.89 -5.74
CA GLY A 115 17.96 52.47 -5.87
C GLY A 115 18.92 52.25 -4.70
N ASP A 116 18.69 52.89 -3.56
CA ASP A 116 19.63 52.87 -2.42
C ASP A 116 19.76 51.46 -1.83
N GLU A 117 20.97 50.90 -1.77
CA GLU A 117 21.22 49.55 -1.24
C GLU A 117 21.68 49.55 0.22
N THR A 118 21.70 50.70 0.88
CA THR A 118 22.07 50.79 2.31
C THR A 118 21.07 49.98 3.14
N PRO A 119 21.50 49.09 4.07
CA PRO A 119 20.59 48.29 4.88
C PRO A 119 19.57 49.18 5.61
N GLY A 120 18.28 48.97 5.30
CA GLY A 120 17.17 49.72 5.90
C GLY A 120 16.85 51.06 5.23
N ALA A 121 17.53 51.43 4.13
CA ALA A 121 17.10 52.54 3.28
C ALA A 121 15.67 52.31 2.76
N TRP A 122 14.92 53.40 2.54
CA TRP A 122 13.50 53.35 2.15
C TRP A 122 13.35 53.08 0.65
N THR A 123 13.88 51.94 0.20
CA THR A 123 13.92 51.47 -1.18
C THR A 123 13.79 49.94 -1.20
N VAL A 124 13.43 49.36 -2.35
CA VAL A 124 13.33 47.91 -2.52
C VAL A 124 14.67 47.22 -2.17
N GLN A 125 15.79 47.76 -2.66
CA GLN A 125 17.12 47.21 -2.40
C GLN A 125 17.55 47.35 -0.94
N GLY A 126 17.35 48.52 -0.32
CA GLY A 126 17.72 48.76 1.07
C GLY A 126 16.96 47.87 2.05
N GLN A 127 15.66 47.64 1.79
CA GLN A 127 14.84 46.69 2.56
C GLN A 127 15.24 45.23 2.28
N ALA A 128 15.60 44.88 1.03
CA ALA A 128 16.10 43.55 0.70
C ALA A 128 17.41 43.20 1.42
N VAL A 129 18.28 44.19 1.63
CA VAL A 129 19.51 44.04 2.44
C VAL A 129 19.18 43.93 3.93
N LEU A 130 18.25 44.74 4.46
CA LEU A 130 17.83 44.63 5.87
C LEU A 130 17.22 43.26 6.20
N LYS A 131 16.38 42.73 5.31
CA LYS A 131 15.83 41.36 5.43
C LYS A 131 16.94 40.32 5.58
N ASN A 132 18.06 40.51 4.88
CA ASN A 132 19.19 39.60 4.95
C ASN A 132 19.83 39.60 6.34
N THR A 133 19.93 40.75 6.99
CA THR A 133 20.40 40.84 8.38
C THR A 133 19.50 40.06 9.31
N TYR A 134 18.18 40.28 9.25
CA TYR A 134 17.22 39.52 10.08
C TYR A 134 17.30 38.01 9.84
N PHE A 135 17.53 37.60 8.59
CA PHE A 135 17.71 36.19 8.27
C PHE A 135 19.00 35.61 8.88
N GLN A 136 20.13 36.31 8.79
CA GLN A 136 21.40 35.85 9.36
C GLN A 136 21.33 35.74 10.88
N ASP A 137 20.70 36.71 11.54
CA ASP A 137 20.51 36.70 12.99
C ASP A 137 19.60 35.52 13.40
N ALA A 138 18.49 35.30 12.69
CA ALA A 138 17.60 34.18 12.94
C ALA A 138 18.31 32.82 12.75
N LEU A 139 19.10 32.68 11.67
CA LEU A 139 19.87 31.47 11.39
C LEU A 139 20.92 31.16 12.47
N GLN A 140 21.59 32.17 13.03
CA GLN A 140 22.57 31.97 14.11
C GLN A 140 21.92 31.52 15.42
N VAL A 141 20.71 32.01 15.72
CA VAL A 141 20.01 31.70 16.97
C VAL A 141 19.26 30.38 16.88
N GLN A 142 18.57 30.13 15.77
CA GLN A 142 17.64 29.01 15.60
C GLN A 142 18.29 27.80 14.91
N GLY A 143 19.41 28.00 14.20
CA GLY A 143 19.96 27.00 13.29
C GLY A 143 19.09 26.79 12.06
N VAL A 144 19.33 25.69 11.34
CA VAL A 144 18.48 25.25 10.22
C VAL A 144 18.20 23.75 10.37
N ARG A 145 16.96 23.35 10.12
CA ARG A 145 16.58 21.93 10.12
C ARG A 145 16.91 21.33 8.74
N VAL A 146 17.50 20.14 8.74
CA VAL A 146 17.77 19.38 7.51
C VAL A 146 16.70 18.32 7.27
N PHE A 147 16.55 17.91 6.01
CA PHE A 147 15.77 16.73 5.66
C PHE A 147 16.67 15.49 5.66
N ASP A 148 16.64 14.71 6.75
CA ASP A 148 17.58 13.60 6.98
C ASP A 148 17.55 12.54 5.87
N ARG A 149 16.39 12.30 5.25
CA ARG A 149 16.26 11.37 4.12
C ARG A 149 16.95 11.90 2.86
N THR A 150 16.91 13.22 2.62
CA THR A 150 17.68 13.87 1.56
C THR A 150 19.18 13.76 1.85
N VAL A 151 19.60 14.01 3.10
CA VAL A 151 21.01 13.87 3.51
C VAL A 151 21.49 12.43 3.32
N ALA A 152 20.72 11.44 3.78
CA ALA A 152 21.03 10.03 3.59
C ALA A 152 21.10 9.64 2.11
N LEU A 153 20.26 10.22 1.24
CA LEU A 153 20.38 10.02 -0.20
C LEU A 153 21.68 10.61 -0.75
N ILE A 154 22.03 11.84 -0.37
CA ILE A 154 23.28 12.50 -0.80
C ILE A 154 24.51 11.68 -0.38
N GLU A 155 24.55 11.22 0.88
CA GLU A 155 25.65 10.38 1.38
C GLU A 155 25.79 9.08 0.59
N ARG A 156 24.67 8.42 0.26
CA ARG A 156 24.68 7.18 -0.54
C ARG A 156 25.12 7.42 -1.99
N LEU A 157 24.66 8.50 -2.61
CA LEU A 157 25.09 8.91 -3.96
C LEU A 157 26.61 9.13 -4.00
N ARG A 158 27.15 9.88 -3.04
CA ARG A 158 28.59 10.11 -2.94
C ARG A 158 29.38 8.85 -2.64
N GLY A 159 28.87 8.00 -1.75
CA GLY A 159 29.47 6.69 -1.46
C GLY A 159 29.57 5.79 -2.69
N ALA A 160 28.64 5.93 -3.64
CA ALA A 160 28.65 5.25 -4.93
C ALA A 160 29.38 6.00 -6.05
N GLY A 161 29.98 7.17 -5.76
CA GLY A 161 30.68 7.99 -6.74
C GLY A 161 29.78 8.67 -7.77
N VAL A 162 28.48 8.82 -7.47
CA VAL A 162 27.54 9.60 -8.30
C VAL A 162 27.72 11.09 -7.97
N PRO A 163 28.02 11.95 -8.96
CA PRO A 163 28.12 13.39 -8.77
C PRO A 163 26.84 14.02 -8.22
N VAL A 164 26.99 14.90 -7.24
CA VAL A 164 25.90 15.61 -6.58
C VAL A 164 26.05 17.13 -6.71
N GLY A 165 25.03 17.77 -7.28
CA GLY A 165 24.96 19.23 -7.43
C GLY A 165 23.94 19.87 -6.49
N LEU A 166 24.15 21.13 -6.15
CA LEU A 166 23.16 21.98 -5.47
C LEU A 166 22.89 23.23 -6.31
N VAL A 167 21.62 23.57 -6.49
CA VAL A 167 21.18 24.83 -7.09
C VAL A 167 20.30 25.57 -6.10
N THR A 168 20.48 26.88 -5.95
CA THR A 168 19.56 27.70 -5.16
C THR A 168 19.55 29.15 -5.66
N ALA A 169 18.38 29.80 -5.57
CA ALA A 169 18.29 31.24 -5.80
C ALA A 169 18.86 32.06 -4.63
N SER A 170 19.09 31.43 -3.48
CA SER A 170 19.57 32.08 -2.28
C SER A 170 21.03 32.50 -2.40
N ARG A 171 21.32 33.74 -1.98
CA ARG A 171 22.70 34.23 -1.75
C ARG A 171 23.27 33.77 -0.41
N ASN A 172 22.50 33.04 0.40
CA ASN A 172 22.91 32.60 1.74
C ASN A 172 23.20 31.09 1.81
N SER A 173 23.45 30.44 0.67
CA SER A 173 23.78 29.01 0.57
C SER A 173 24.91 28.59 1.53
N VAL A 174 26.05 29.27 1.50
CA VAL A 174 27.24 28.96 2.31
C VAL A 174 26.95 28.99 3.81
N PRO A 175 26.42 30.07 4.42
CA PRO A 175 26.13 30.08 5.85
C PRO A 175 25.03 29.07 6.24
N VAL A 176 24.04 28.82 5.39
CA VAL A 176 23.00 27.81 5.64
C VAL A 176 23.58 26.40 5.67
N LEU A 177 24.37 26.03 4.65
CA LEU A 177 25.02 24.72 4.56
C LEU A 177 26.05 24.51 5.67
N ALA A 178 26.78 25.56 6.07
CA ALA A 178 27.70 25.49 7.20
C ALA A 178 26.96 25.24 8.53
N ALA A 179 25.84 25.93 8.77
CA ALA A 179 24.98 25.69 9.94
C ALA A 179 24.36 24.29 9.93
N ALA A 180 24.06 23.74 8.74
CA ALA A 180 23.55 22.39 8.54
C ALA A 180 24.63 21.29 8.62
N GLY A 181 25.92 21.64 8.57
CA GLY A 181 27.01 20.68 8.46
C GLY A 181 27.12 19.97 7.09
N LEU A 182 26.58 20.57 6.03
CA LEU A 182 26.48 19.98 4.68
C LEU A 182 27.34 20.69 3.61
N GLN A 183 28.23 21.59 4.02
CA GLN A 183 29.03 22.39 3.08
C GLN A 183 29.88 21.52 2.13
N ASP A 184 30.44 20.42 2.63
CA ASP A 184 31.29 19.51 1.85
C ASP A 184 30.51 18.35 1.22
N SER A 185 29.17 18.41 1.24
CA SER A 185 28.27 17.35 0.73
C SER A 185 27.94 17.47 -0.77
N PHE A 186 28.38 18.54 -1.44
CA PHE A 186 28.08 18.81 -2.84
C PHE A 186 29.36 19.00 -3.64
N ASP A 187 29.44 18.38 -4.83
CA ASP A 187 30.59 18.53 -5.73
C ASP A 187 30.59 19.91 -6.41
N ILE A 188 29.39 20.42 -6.72
CA ILE A 188 29.17 21.73 -7.33
C ILE A 188 27.98 22.42 -6.66
N ILE A 189 28.13 23.71 -6.36
CA ILE A 189 27.08 24.59 -5.85
C ILE A 189 26.92 25.78 -6.80
N VAL A 190 25.71 25.96 -7.35
CA VAL A 190 25.32 27.14 -8.13
C VAL A 190 24.30 27.94 -7.33
N ASP A 191 24.76 28.99 -6.66
CA ASP A 191 23.94 29.83 -5.78
C ASP A 191 23.58 31.19 -6.40
N GLY A 192 22.85 32.00 -5.66
CA GLY A 192 22.44 33.33 -6.10
C GLY A 192 23.60 34.34 -6.31
N HIS A 193 24.78 34.11 -5.72
CA HIS A 193 25.96 34.94 -5.99
C HIS A 193 26.58 34.55 -7.32
N PHE A 194 26.78 33.25 -7.54
CA PHE A 194 27.32 32.71 -8.79
C PHE A 194 26.44 33.11 -9.99
N ALA A 195 25.12 32.96 -9.86
CA ALA A 195 24.18 33.33 -10.90
C ALA A 195 24.24 34.82 -11.26
N ALA A 196 24.43 35.70 -10.27
CA ALA A 196 24.55 37.14 -10.51
C ALA A 196 25.89 37.51 -11.19
N GLU A 197 27.01 36.93 -10.74
CA GLU A 197 28.34 37.15 -11.31
C GLU A 197 28.40 36.72 -12.79
N HIS A 198 27.70 35.65 -13.15
CA HIS A 198 27.70 35.06 -14.49
C HIS A 198 26.50 35.49 -15.36
N GLY A 199 25.64 36.38 -14.86
CA GLY A 199 24.49 36.89 -15.61
C GLY A 199 23.44 35.82 -15.95
N LEU A 200 23.31 34.78 -15.13
CA LEU A 200 22.35 33.69 -15.36
C LEU A 200 20.92 34.12 -14.99
N PRO A 201 19.94 33.94 -15.90
CA PRO A 201 18.53 34.04 -15.57
C PRO A 201 18.16 33.12 -14.39
N GLY A 202 17.25 33.58 -13.51
CA GLY A 202 16.72 32.75 -12.43
C GLY A 202 15.58 31.84 -12.91
N LYS A 203 15.19 30.87 -12.06
CA LYS A 203 14.00 30.04 -12.25
C LYS A 203 12.77 30.93 -12.58
N PRO A 204 11.92 30.59 -13.56
CA PRO A 204 11.77 29.29 -14.22
C PRO A 204 12.69 29.07 -15.46
N ALA A 205 13.66 29.95 -15.72
CA ALA A 205 14.64 29.69 -16.77
C ALA A 205 15.60 28.54 -16.36
N PRO A 206 16.01 27.66 -17.28
CA PRO A 206 16.79 26.46 -16.97
C PRO A 206 18.28 26.72 -16.69
N ASP A 207 18.75 27.94 -16.89
CA ASP A 207 20.17 28.31 -16.97
C ASP A 207 21.00 27.89 -15.75
N THR A 208 20.48 28.04 -14.53
CA THR A 208 21.19 27.66 -13.30
C THR A 208 21.39 26.15 -13.20
N PHE A 209 20.37 25.36 -13.54
CA PHE A 209 20.47 23.90 -13.57
C PHE A 209 21.40 23.41 -14.69
N LEU A 210 21.25 23.97 -15.90
CA LEU A 210 22.11 23.63 -17.04
C LEU A 210 23.58 23.97 -16.77
N THR A 211 23.84 25.08 -16.07
CA THR A 211 25.20 25.46 -15.66
C THR A 211 25.76 24.49 -14.63
N CYS A 212 24.96 24.06 -13.64
CA CYS A 212 25.36 23.04 -12.67
C CYS A 212 25.71 21.71 -13.37
N ALA A 213 24.86 21.22 -14.26
CA ALA A 213 25.11 20.00 -15.03
C ALA A 213 26.40 20.10 -15.88
N LYS A 214 26.62 21.25 -16.52
CA LYS A 214 27.84 21.53 -17.29
C LYS A 214 29.09 21.52 -16.42
N MET A 215 29.03 22.08 -15.21
CA MET A 215 30.16 22.11 -14.26
C MET A 215 30.46 20.72 -13.69
N LEU A 216 29.44 19.89 -13.48
CA LEU A 216 29.57 18.47 -13.13
C LEU A 216 30.09 17.61 -14.30
N GLY A 217 30.03 18.11 -15.54
CA GLY A 217 30.47 17.38 -16.73
C GLY A 217 29.48 16.31 -17.21
N VAL A 218 28.19 16.46 -16.88
CA VAL A 218 27.14 15.46 -17.14
C VAL A 218 26.10 15.93 -18.15
N ASN A 219 25.39 15.00 -18.77
CA ASN A 219 24.30 15.31 -19.70
C ASN A 219 22.99 15.58 -18.93
N PRO A 220 22.31 16.73 -19.12
CA PRO A 220 21.01 17.00 -18.51
C PRO A 220 19.99 15.88 -18.73
N ALA A 221 19.89 15.34 -19.94
CA ALA A 221 18.94 14.26 -20.29
C ALA A 221 19.23 12.93 -19.57
N ARG A 222 20.40 12.80 -18.92
CA ARG A 222 20.77 11.67 -18.06
C ARG A 222 20.93 12.06 -16.60
N SER A 223 20.51 13.25 -16.20
CA SER A 223 20.62 13.77 -14.84
C SER A 223 19.25 13.95 -14.20
N VAL A 224 19.22 13.91 -12.87
CA VAL A 224 18.02 14.10 -12.05
C VAL A 224 18.02 15.48 -11.44
N VAL A 225 16.87 16.14 -11.39
CA VAL A 225 16.66 17.34 -10.57
C VAL A 225 15.61 17.04 -9.50
N VAL A 226 15.89 17.41 -8.24
CA VAL A 226 14.96 17.31 -7.11
C VAL A 226 14.60 18.72 -6.63
N GLU A 227 13.32 19.06 -6.69
CA GLU A 227 12.79 20.41 -6.46
C GLU A 227 11.43 20.33 -5.75
N ASP A 228 11.08 21.31 -4.91
CA ASP A 228 9.75 21.43 -4.28
C ASP A 228 8.87 22.53 -4.91
N ALA A 229 9.46 23.55 -5.55
CA ALA A 229 8.74 24.66 -6.16
C ALA A 229 8.37 24.46 -7.64
N VAL A 230 7.15 24.88 -8.02
CA VAL A 230 6.62 24.89 -9.40
C VAL A 230 7.60 25.53 -10.39
N SER A 231 8.20 26.67 -10.02
CA SER A 231 9.12 27.40 -10.91
C SER A 231 10.44 26.65 -11.15
N GLY A 232 10.94 25.91 -10.16
CA GLY A 232 12.14 25.09 -10.32
C GLY A 232 11.85 23.83 -11.12
N VAL A 233 10.67 23.22 -10.94
CA VAL A 233 10.21 22.09 -11.76
C VAL A 233 10.09 22.52 -13.23
N GLN A 234 9.51 23.69 -13.50
CA GLN A 234 9.47 24.28 -14.85
C GLN A 234 10.88 24.48 -15.43
N ALA A 235 11.82 24.99 -14.63
CA ALA A 235 13.20 25.18 -15.06
C ALA A 235 13.89 23.85 -15.40
N ALA A 236 13.71 22.81 -14.58
CA ALA A 236 14.25 21.48 -14.84
C ALA A 236 13.62 20.84 -16.08
N ALA A 237 12.30 20.93 -16.24
CA ALA A 237 11.60 20.42 -17.41
C ALA A 237 12.05 21.14 -18.70
N ALA A 238 12.13 22.48 -18.68
CA ALA A 238 12.63 23.28 -19.79
C ALA A 238 14.10 23.01 -20.13
N GLY A 239 14.89 22.59 -19.13
CA GLY A 239 16.28 22.17 -19.30
C GLY A 239 16.44 20.79 -19.93
N GLY A 240 15.36 20.03 -20.13
CA GLY A 240 15.40 18.70 -20.71
C GLY A 240 16.07 17.66 -19.80
N PHE A 241 15.93 17.82 -18.48
CA PHE A 241 16.48 16.86 -17.53
C PHE A 241 15.78 15.50 -17.61
N GLY A 242 16.54 14.41 -17.43
CA GLY A 242 16.06 13.04 -17.65
C GLY A 242 14.99 12.59 -16.65
N MET A 243 15.04 13.11 -15.43
CA MET A 243 14.00 12.96 -14.42
C MET A 243 13.87 14.24 -13.60
N VAL A 244 12.63 14.72 -13.46
CA VAL A 244 12.31 15.88 -12.61
C VAL A 244 11.45 15.39 -11.46
N VAL A 245 11.99 15.44 -10.25
CA VAL A 245 11.33 15.02 -9.01
C VAL A 245 10.76 16.24 -8.31
N GLY A 246 9.44 16.30 -8.17
CA GLY A 246 8.72 17.28 -7.36
C GLY A 246 8.54 16.78 -5.92
N ILE A 247 8.94 17.54 -4.90
CA ILE A 247 8.65 17.23 -3.50
C ILE A 247 7.48 18.09 -3.02
N ARG A 248 6.36 17.44 -2.69
CA ARG A 248 5.15 18.08 -2.19
C ARG A 248 5.35 18.51 -0.73
N ARG A 249 6.04 19.63 -0.52
CA ARG A 249 6.12 20.31 0.78
C ARG A 249 4.88 21.17 1.02
N HIS A 250 4.42 21.87 -0.01
CA HIS A 250 3.28 22.78 0.02
C HIS A 250 2.48 22.71 -1.30
N GLY A 251 1.17 22.93 -1.25
CA GLY A 251 0.30 22.97 -2.44
C GLY A 251 -0.15 21.61 -2.98
N GLU A 252 -0.79 21.64 -4.16
CA GLU A 252 -1.40 20.47 -4.80
C GLU A 252 -0.39 19.71 -5.67
N ARG A 253 -0.43 18.37 -5.60
CA ARG A 253 0.41 17.47 -6.39
C ARG A 253 0.33 17.76 -7.90
N ASN A 254 -0.86 18.12 -8.38
CA ASN A 254 -1.13 18.38 -9.79
C ASN A 254 -0.37 19.60 -10.33
N ASP A 255 -0.11 20.61 -9.50
CA ASP A 255 0.60 21.81 -9.96
C ASP A 255 2.07 21.50 -10.31
N LEU A 256 2.70 20.58 -9.58
CA LEU A 256 4.04 20.09 -9.89
C LEU A 256 4.06 19.20 -11.15
N TYR A 257 3.06 18.34 -11.35
CA TYR A 257 2.94 17.58 -12.60
C TYR A 257 2.72 18.49 -13.82
N ARG A 258 1.83 19.49 -13.72
CA ARG A 258 1.61 20.49 -14.77
C ARG A 258 2.85 21.34 -15.06
N ALA A 259 3.70 21.56 -14.06
CA ALA A 259 4.98 22.22 -14.21
C ALA A 259 6.03 21.39 -14.99
N GLY A 260 5.80 20.09 -15.16
CA GLY A 260 6.68 19.18 -15.89
C GLY A 260 7.43 18.17 -15.02
N ALA A 261 7.01 17.96 -13.75
CA ALA A 261 7.58 16.90 -12.93
C ALA A 261 7.28 15.52 -13.55
N THR A 262 8.28 14.64 -13.56
CA THR A 262 8.14 13.24 -13.95
C THR A 262 7.48 12.43 -12.83
N ILE A 263 7.81 12.76 -11.59
CA ILE A 263 7.28 12.14 -10.38
C ILE A 263 7.12 13.21 -9.31
N VAL A 264 6.08 13.08 -8.51
CA VAL A 264 5.87 13.92 -7.32
C VAL A 264 5.82 13.01 -6.10
N LEU A 265 6.52 13.37 -5.04
CA LEU A 265 6.64 12.59 -3.80
C LEU A 265 6.33 13.47 -2.59
N ASN A 266 5.97 12.89 -1.45
CA ASN A 266 5.81 13.66 -0.21
C ASN A 266 7.16 13.89 0.47
N ASP A 267 8.09 12.95 0.31
CA ASP A 267 9.43 13.02 0.85
C ASP A 267 10.45 12.34 -0.06
N VAL A 268 11.69 12.82 -0.03
CA VAL A 268 12.79 12.25 -0.82
C VAL A 268 13.09 10.80 -0.44
N GLY A 269 12.76 10.38 0.79
CA GLY A 269 12.90 8.98 1.20
C GLY A 269 12.03 7.98 0.40
N GLU A 270 10.97 8.47 -0.25
CA GLU A 270 10.10 7.65 -1.12
C GLU A 270 10.75 7.39 -2.50
N LEU A 271 11.78 8.18 -2.87
CA LEU A 271 12.35 8.21 -4.20
C LEU A 271 13.10 6.92 -4.54
N ASP A 272 12.63 6.25 -5.59
CA ASP A 272 13.41 5.27 -6.32
C ASP A 272 14.04 5.93 -7.56
N LEU A 273 15.36 6.10 -7.56
CA LEU A 273 16.07 6.68 -8.72
C LEU A 273 16.05 5.78 -9.96
N GLY A 274 15.62 4.53 -9.82
CA GLY A 274 15.52 3.55 -10.89
C GLY A 274 14.09 3.28 -11.38
N ALA A 275 13.05 3.77 -10.69
CA ALA A 275 11.68 3.45 -11.06
C ALA A 275 11.25 4.17 -12.35
N ARG A 276 10.64 3.42 -13.27
CA ARG A 276 10.06 3.90 -14.53
C ARG A 276 8.55 3.71 -14.49
N ARG A 277 7.80 4.73 -14.88
CA ARG A 277 6.32 4.81 -14.76
C ARG A 277 5.63 5.25 -16.06
N ASP A 278 6.28 4.95 -17.18
CA ASP A 278 5.93 5.40 -18.53
C ASP A 278 5.12 4.38 -19.35
N ASP A 279 4.83 3.21 -18.80
CA ASP A 279 3.98 2.18 -19.41
C ASP A 279 2.90 1.73 -18.41
N PRO A 280 1.60 1.79 -18.76
CA PRO A 280 0.52 1.42 -17.85
C PRO A 280 0.40 -0.09 -17.55
N TRP A 281 1.22 -0.93 -18.19
CA TRP A 281 1.20 -2.39 -18.04
C TRP A 281 2.53 -2.97 -17.56
N LYS A 282 3.53 -2.13 -17.32
CA LYS A 282 4.86 -2.58 -16.91
C LYS A 282 5.34 -1.80 -15.71
N LEU A 283 5.60 -2.53 -14.64
CA LEU A 283 6.33 -1.99 -13.50
C LEU A 283 7.82 -2.26 -13.73
N VAL A 284 8.60 -1.20 -13.89
CA VAL A 284 9.99 -1.27 -14.34
C VAL A 284 10.91 -0.57 -13.36
N PHE A 285 12.02 -1.22 -13.04
CA PHE A 285 13.11 -0.69 -12.23
C PHE A 285 14.45 -0.85 -12.96
N GLU A 286 15.26 0.21 -12.97
CA GLU A 286 16.60 0.23 -13.54
C GLU A 286 17.65 0.50 -12.46
N GLY A 287 18.80 -0.14 -12.57
CA GLY A 287 19.81 -0.13 -11.52
C GLY A 287 19.33 -0.79 -10.23
N PHE A 288 19.97 -0.45 -9.13
CA PHE A 288 19.83 -1.10 -7.84
C PHE A 288 20.06 -0.10 -6.71
N ASP A 289 19.15 -0.06 -5.75
CA ASP A 289 19.30 0.69 -4.51
C ASP A 289 18.95 -0.23 -3.32
N PRO A 290 19.93 -0.59 -2.46
CA PRO A 290 19.71 -1.52 -1.36
C PRO A 290 18.66 -1.04 -0.35
N THR A 291 18.41 0.26 -0.25
CA THR A 291 17.41 0.81 0.67
C THR A 291 15.98 0.68 0.16
N THR A 292 15.82 0.49 -1.15
CA THR A 292 14.50 0.30 -1.80
C THR A 292 14.23 -1.14 -2.19
N GLU A 293 15.24 -2.02 -2.06
CA GLU A 293 15.17 -3.39 -2.59
C GLU A 293 14.05 -4.20 -1.94
N ALA A 294 13.87 -4.11 -0.62
CA ALA A 294 12.76 -4.78 0.06
C ALA A 294 11.38 -4.41 -0.53
N ARG A 295 11.18 -3.12 -0.86
CA ARG A 295 9.96 -2.63 -1.53
C ARG A 295 9.85 -3.19 -2.96
N ARG A 296 10.93 -3.16 -3.74
CA ARG A 296 10.96 -3.70 -5.11
C ARG A 296 10.62 -5.18 -5.10
N GLU A 297 11.24 -5.97 -4.24
CA GLU A 297 10.98 -7.40 -4.09
C GLU A 297 9.51 -7.70 -3.74
N THR A 298 8.90 -6.88 -2.88
CA THR A 298 7.46 -6.97 -2.59
C THR A 298 6.63 -6.72 -3.85
N LEU A 299 6.84 -5.59 -4.52
CA LEU A 299 6.07 -5.19 -5.71
C LEU A 299 6.26 -6.14 -6.90
N LEU A 300 7.40 -6.82 -6.96
CA LEU A 300 7.75 -7.79 -8.01
C LEU A 300 7.33 -9.23 -7.68
N THR A 301 6.57 -9.44 -6.60
CA THR A 301 6.06 -10.76 -6.20
C THR A 301 5.14 -11.36 -7.28
N LEU A 302 5.35 -12.65 -7.55
CA LEU A 302 4.48 -13.47 -8.40
C LEU A 302 3.73 -14.49 -7.56
N ALA A 303 2.43 -14.65 -7.82
CA ALA A 303 1.56 -15.55 -7.09
C ALA A 303 0.49 -16.19 -8.01
N ASN A 304 -0.18 -17.21 -7.49
CA ASN A 304 -1.30 -17.87 -8.17
C ASN A 304 -2.43 -18.29 -7.22
N GLY A 305 -2.55 -17.62 -6.08
CA GLY A 305 -3.51 -17.93 -5.01
C GLY A 305 -3.20 -19.23 -4.25
N TYR A 306 -2.21 -20.01 -4.64
CA TYR A 306 -1.69 -21.12 -3.84
C TYR A 306 -0.35 -20.79 -3.22
N MET A 307 0.59 -20.29 -4.03
CA MET A 307 1.90 -19.84 -3.59
C MET A 307 2.16 -18.41 -4.05
N GLY A 308 2.91 -17.66 -3.25
CA GLY A 308 3.45 -16.34 -3.58
C GLY A 308 4.96 -16.36 -3.38
N VAL A 309 5.69 -15.90 -4.39
CA VAL A 309 7.15 -15.89 -4.41
C VAL A 309 7.61 -14.46 -4.65
N ARG A 310 8.31 -13.90 -3.67
CA ARG A 310 8.85 -12.54 -3.73
C ARG A 310 9.75 -12.36 -4.95
N GLY A 311 9.81 -11.14 -5.47
CA GLY A 311 10.60 -10.78 -6.65
C GLY A 311 12.11 -10.71 -6.41
N SER A 312 12.62 -11.38 -5.37
CA SER A 312 14.02 -11.37 -4.97
C SER A 312 14.96 -11.97 -6.01
N ALA A 313 16.17 -11.44 -6.04
CA ALA A 313 17.28 -11.88 -6.87
C ALA A 313 17.62 -13.36 -6.58
N CYS A 314 17.69 -14.20 -7.62
CA CYS A 314 17.88 -15.64 -7.46
C CYS A 314 19.29 -16.02 -6.99
N GLU A 315 20.28 -15.15 -7.18
CA GLU A 315 21.66 -15.41 -6.81
C GLU A 315 21.91 -15.31 -5.30
N PHE A 316 21.04 -14.60 -4.56
CA PHE A 316 21.23 -14.34 -3.13
C PHE A 316 20.32 -15.20 -2.23
N PRO A 317 20.84 -15.72 -1.11
CA PRO A 317 20.01 -16.08 0.04
C PRO A 317 19.56 -14.80 0.77
N ASP A 318 18.86 -14.95 1.89
CA ASP A 318 18.69 -13.82 2.82
C ASP A 318 20.07 -13.31 3.28
N ASN A 319 20.34 -12.04 3.01
CA ASN A 319 21.58 -11.35 3.38
C ASN A 319 21.33 -9.98 4.05
N GLY A 320 20.09 -9.68 4.43
CA GLY A 320 19.67 -8.39 4.99
C GLY A 320 19.38 -7.28 3.98
N VAL A 321 19.71 -7.46 2.70
CA VAL A 321 19.30 -6.59 1.59
C VAL A 321 18.26 -7.28 0.72
N HIS A 322 18.56 -8.51 0.33
CA HIS A 322 17.67 -9.41 -0.39
C HIS A 322 16.93 -10.32 0.57
N TYR A 323 15.62 -10.48 0.37
CA TYR A 323 14.78 -11.33 1.23
C TYR A 323 13.92 -12.29 0.40
N PRO A 324 14.42 -13.51 0.12
CA PRO A 324 13.63 -14.53 -0.55
C PRO A 324 12.51 -15.08 0.34
N GLY A 325 11.27 -14.73 -0.01
CA GLY A 325 10.05 -15.25 0.61
C GLY A 325 9.25 -16.12 -0.35
N ASN A 326 8.82 -17.28 0.14
CA ASN A 326 7.92 -18.20 -0.55
C ASN A 326 6.77 -18.58 0.40
N TYR A 327 5.59 -18.00 0.20
CA TYR A 327 4.46 -18.16 1.11
C TYR A 327 3.35 -19.01 0.49
N LEU A 328 2.76 -19.89 1.29
CA LEU A 328 1.70 -20.80 0.85
C LEU A 328 0.38 -20.47 1.55
N ALA A 329 -0.70 -20.35 0.78
CA ALA A 329 -2.01 -19.95 1.28
C ALA A 329 -2.50 -20.89 2.39
N GLY A 330 -2.75 -20.33 3.57
CA GLY A 330 -3.28 -21.04 4.75
C GLY A 330 -2.25 -21.81 5.56
N ILE A 331 -0.96 -21.71 5.27
CA ILE A 331 0.08 -22.45 6.00
C ILE A 331 0.65 -21.59 7.14
N PHE A 332 0.18 -21.87 8.34
CA PHE A 332 0.59 -21.19 9.58
C PHE A 332 1.26 -22.15 10.56
N ASN A 333 2.11 -21.62 11.43
CA ASN A 333 2.75 -22.38 12.50
C ASN A 333 3.01 -21.51 13.73
N ARG A 334 2.79 -22.08 14.92
CA ARG A 334 3.10 -21.43 16.20
C ARG A 334 4.49 -21.76 16.71
N VAL A 335 5.13 -20.76 17.31
CA VAL A 335 6.42 -20.89 17.99
C VAL A 335 6.38 -20.12 19.31
N VAL A 336 7.29 -20.47 20.22
CA VAL A 336 7.44 -19.81 21.52
C VAL A 336 8.73 -19.00 21.53
N SER A 337 8.64 -17.75 22.00
CA SER A 337 9.75 -16.83 22.18
C SER A 337 9.95 -16.52 23.66
N HIS A 338 11.20 -16.42 24.12
CA HIS A 338 11.53 -16.12 25.51
C HIS A 338 11.94 -14.65 25.64
N LEU A 339 10.98 -13.78 25.98
CA LEU A 339 11.17 -12.32 26.05
C LEU A 339 11.12 -11.85 27.49
N SER A 340 12.11 -11.11 27.96
CA SER A 340 12.11 -10.49 29.31
C SER A 340 11.73 -11.45 30.46
N GLY A 341 12.10 -12.74 30.34
CA GLY A 341 11.81 -13.78 31.35
C GLY A 341 10.42 -14.42 31.28
N ARG A 342 9.63 -14.16 30.22
CA ARG A 342 8.35 -14.82 29.94
C ARG A 342 8.36 -15.56 28.60
N ASP A 343 7.62 -16.66 28.53
CA ASP A 343 7.30 -17.33 27.28
C ASP A 343 6.11 -16.65 26.60
N VAL A 344 6.29 -16.26 25.33
CA VAL A 344 5.25 -15.70 24.48
C VAL A 344 5.09 -16.62 23.27
N GLU A 345 3.93 -17.26 23.17
CA GLU A 345 3.52 -18.01 21.98
C GLU A 345 3.00 -17.03 20.93
N HIS A 346 3.33 -17.27 19.67
CA HIS A 346 2.78 -16.53 18.55
C HIS A 346 2.68 -17.39 17.30
N GLU A 347 1.67 -17.12 16.47
CA GLU A 347 1.49 -17.73 15.16
C GLU A 347 2.03 -16.84 14.04
N SER A 348 2.55 -17.46 12.97
CA SER A 348 2.87 -16.75 11.73
C SER A 348 2.64 -17.62 10.49
N MET A 349 2.31 -16.97 9.38
CA MET A 349 2.38 -17.59 8.05
C MET A 349 3.82 -17.99 7.78
N VAL A 350 4.02 -19.23 7.33
CA VAL A 350 5.37 -19.82 7.24
C VAL A 350 6.05 -19.44 5.93
N ASN A 351 7.30 -18.96 6.01
CA ASN A 351 8.19 -18.89 4.87
C ASN A 351 8.62 -20.32 4.48
N ALA A 352 8.20 -20.80 3.32
CA ALA A 352 8.49 -22.14 2.79
C ALA A 352 9.85 -22.17 2.08
N PRO A 353 10.45 -23.36 1.82
CA PRO A 353 11.78 -23.46 1.22
C PRO A 353 11.95 -22.60 -0.04
N ASN A 354 13.05 -21.83 -0.10
CA ASN A 354 13.36 -20.99 -1.25
C ASN A 354 13.92 -21.86 -2.39
N TRP A 355 13.16 -21.98 -3.46
CA TRP A 355 13.53 -22.77 -4.63
C TRP A 355 14.14 -21.94 -5.76
N THR A 356 14.22 -20.62 -5.62
CA THR A 356 14.64 -19.73 -6.71
C THR A 356 16.16 -19.72 -6.92
N HIS A 357 16.95 -20.32 -6.03
CA HIS A 357 18.40 -20.10 -6.01
C HIS A 357 19.10 -20.55 -7.30
N LEU A 358 19.78 -19.61 -7.96
CA LEU A 358 20.65 -19.84 -9.11
C LEU A 358 21.80 -18.84 -9.08
N ASP A 359 23.03 -19.34 -9.06
CA ASP A 359 24.23 -18.51 -8.95
C ASP A 359 25.29 -18.97 -9.97
N LEU A 360 26.11 -18.01 -10.43
CA LEU A 360 27.00 -18.15 -11.57
C LEU A 360 28.43 -17.73 -11.21
N ARG A 361 29.41 -18.35 -11.87
CA ARG A 361 30.79 -17.87 -11.90
C ARG A 361 31.51 -18.26 -13.18
N VAL A 362 32.48 -17.45 -13.58
CA VAL A 362 33.33 -17.73 -14.74
C VAL A 362 34.60 -18.46 -14.28
N SER A 363 34.88 -19.61 -14.91
CA SER A 363 36.09 -20.39 -14.68
C SER A 363 36.38 -20.65 -13.18
N GLY A 364 37.56 -20.31 -12.68
CA GLY A 364 37.96 -20.51 -11.28
C GLY A 364 37.67 -19.31 -10.36
N GLY A 365 36.92 -18.31 -10.81
CA GLY A 365 36.59 -17.12 -10.03
C GLY A 365 35.63 -17.37 -8.87
N ASP A 366 35.28 -16.30 -8.17
CA ASP A 366 34.29 -16.33 -7.09
C ASP A 366 32.86 -16.33 -7.64
N TRP A 367 31.90 -16.73 -6.81
CA TRP A 367 30.48 -16.70 -7.18
C TRP A 367 29.97 -15.26 -7.33
N TRP A 368 28.96 -15.06 -8.17
CA TRP A 368 28.32 -13.75 -8.34
C TRP A 368 27.82 -13.24 -6.99
N SER A 369 27.10 -14.08 -6.24
CA SER A 369 26.63 -13.75 -4.89
C SER A 369 27.74 -13.43 -3.88
N GLU A 370 28.99 -13.75 -4.20
CA GLU A 370 30.17 -13.55 -3.37
C GLU A 370 31.10 -12.46 -3.94
N GLY A 371 30.60 -11.61 -4.86
CA GLY A 371 31.36 -10.49 -5.42
C GLY A 371 32.28 -10.82 -6.59
N GLY A 372 32.21 -12.05 -7.13
CA GLY A 372 33.04 -12.46 -8.26
C GLY A 372 32.66 -11.81 -9.60
N LEU A 373 31.40 -11.38 -9.73
CA LEU A 373 30.85 -10.76 -10.93
C LEU A 373 30.17 -9.45 -10.57
N VAL A 374 30.52 -8.37 -11.27
CA VAL A 374 29.94 -7.04 -11.04
C VAL A 374 28.80 -6.77 -12.02
N PRO A 375 27.58 -6.50 -11.52
CA PRO A 375 26.43 -6.18 -12.35
C PRO A 375 26.46 -4.75 -12.88
N SER A 376 25.93 -4.57 -14.09
CA SER A 376 25.75 -3.29 -14.79
C SER A 376 24.56 -3.40 -15.73
N ASP A 377 24.01 -2.26 -16.16
CA ASP A 377 22.86 -2.17 -17.08
C ASP A 377 21.66 -3.03 -16.63
N GLU A 378 21.45 -3.06 -15.30
CA GLU A 378 20.40 -3.86 -14.69
C GLU A 378 19.03 -3.22 -14.94
N ARG A 379 18.09 -4.04 -15.44
CA ARG A 379 16.70 -3.68 -15.65
C ARG A 379 15.81 -4.84 -15.25
N THR A 380 14.86 -4.57 -14.37
CA THR A 380 13.84 -5.52 -13.91
C THR A 380 12.47 -5.01 -14.32
N GLU A 381 11.67 -5.87 -14.94
CA GLU A 381 10.37 -5.57 -15.51
C GLU A 381 9.37 -6.64 -15.04
N LEU A 382 8.29 -6.22 -14.39
CA LEU A 382 7.11 -7.02 -14.19
C LEU A 382 6.08 -6.66 -15.26
N ASP A 383 5.85 -7.59 -16.18
CA ASP A 383 4.80 -7.48 -17.20
C ASP A 383 3.47 -7.89 -16.56
N LEU A 384 2.64 -6.90 -16.22
CA LEU A 384 1.37 -7.11 -15.53
C LEU A 384 0.36 -7.87 -16.40
N ARG A 385 0.40 -7.69 -17.73
CA ARG A 385 -0.50 -8.40 -18.66
C ARG A 385 -0.25 -9.90 -18.65
N ARG A 386 1.02 -10.28 -18.51
CA ARG A 386 1.46 -11.68 -18.65
C ARG A 386 1.79 -12.34 -17.32
N GLY A 387 1.86 -11.57 -16.23
CA GLY A 387 2.40 -11.97 -14.93
C GLY A 387 3.77 -12.62 -15.02
N LEU A 388 4.65 -11.98 -15.78
CA LEU A 388 6.00 -12.46 -16.06
C LEU A 388 7.01 -11.47 -15.51
N LEU A 389 7.88 -11.94 -14.60
CA LEU A 389 9.02 -11.16 -14.13
C LEU A 389 10.20 -11.40 -15.08
N ILE A 390 10.78 -10.32 -15.59
CA ILE A 390 11.92 -10.33 -16.50
C ILE A 390 13.02 -9.48 -15.89
N ARG A 391 14.23 -10.02 -15.77
CA ARG A 391 15.41 -9.25 -15.35
C ARG A 391 16.51 -9.40 -16.38
N SER A 392 17.09 -8.31 -16.82
CA SER A 392 18.21 -8.28 -17.77
C SER A 392 19.36 -7.45 -17.20
N LEU A 393 20.58 -7.94 -17.36
CA LEU A 393 21.77 -7.26 -16.85
C LEU A 393 23.05 -7.77 -17.54
N THR A 394 24.13 -7.01 -17.40
CA THR A 394 25.47 -7.40 -17.83
C THR A 394 26.33 -7.67 -16.60
N LEU A 395 26.90 -8.87 -16.51
CA LEU A 395 27.88 -9.25 -15.50
C LEU A 395 29.29 -9.15 -16.07
N THR A 396 30.18 -8.44 -15.37
CA THR A 396 31.60 -8.35 -15.73
C THR A 396 32.48 -9.03 -14.69
N ASP A 397 33.37 -9.91 -15.15
CA ASP A 397 34.37 -10.54 -14.29
C ASP A 397 35.57 -9.59 -14.07
N LEU A 398 35.68 -9.04 -12.85
CA LEU A 398 36.78 -8.16 -12.47
C LEU A 398 37.99 -8.90 -11.90
N ASN A 399 37.83 -10.15 -11.46
CA ASN A 399 38.81 -10.89 -10.68
C ASN A 399 39.44 -12.06 -11.46
N GLY A 400 38.81 -12.52 -12.53
CA GLY A 400 39.31 -13.58 -13.40
C GLY A 400 40.38 -13.12 -14.39
N ASP A 401 41.00 -14.12 -15.03
CA ASP A 401 42.03 -13.91 -16.05
C ASP A 401 41.47 -13.11 -17.23
N ARG A 402 42.24 -12.13 -17.71
CA ARG A 402 41.92 -11.41 -18.93
C ARG A 402 42.06 -12.34 -20.13
N GLY A 403 41.22 -12.14 -21.15
CA GLY A 403 41.37 -12.80 -22.44
C GLY A 403 42.71 -12.46 -23.12
N GLU A 404 43.04 -13.19 -24.18
CA GLU A 404 44.29 -12.98 -24.96
C GLU A 404 44.38 -11.55 -25.57
N ASP A 405 43.24 -10.87 -25.73
CA ASP A 405 43.09 -9.50 -26.21
C ASP A 405 43.09 -8.44 -25.08
N GLY A 406 43.24 -8.87 -23.82
CA GLY A 406 43.20 -8.02 -22.63
C GLY A 406 41.79 -7.63 -22.16
N ALA A 407 40.73 -8.11 -22.84
CA ALA A 407 39.34 -7.88 -22.46
C ALA A 407 38.93 -8.75 -21.25
N ARG A 408 37.95 -8.26 -20.49
CA ARG A 408 37.36 -9.00 -19.37
C ARG A 408 36.16 -9.79 -19.86
N ALA A 409 35.92 -10.97 -19.28
CA ALA A 409 34.73 -11.75 -19.58
C ALA A 409 33.46 -10.97 -19.21
N ARG A 410 32.53 -10.87 -20.16
CA ARG A 410 31.21 -10.26 -19.96
C ARG A 410 30.12 -11.26 -20.29
N LEU A 411 29.12 -11.35 -19.41
CA LEU A 411 27.94 -12.18 -19.59
C LEU A 411 26.71 -11.27 -19.70
N GLU A 412 25.99 -11.36 -20.81
CA GLU A 412 24.63 -10.83 -20.89
C GLU A 412 23.68 -11.87 -20.31
N ILE A 413 22.92 -11.45 -19.30
CA ILE A 413 21.98 -12.29 -18.56
C ILE A 413 20.57 -11.82 -18.85
N VAL A 414 19.68 -12.76 -19.18
CA VAL A 414 18.22 -12.55 -19.20
C VAL A 414 17.56 -13.63 -18.38
N GLN A 415 16.94 -13.22 -17.29
CA GLN A 415 16.15 -14.05 -16.37
C GLN A 415 14.66 -13.84 -16.63
N ARG A 416 13.89 -14.93 -16.60
CA ARG A 416 12.43 -14.91 -16.67
C ARG A 416 11.87 -15.82 -15.60
N ARG A 417 10.87 -15.36 -14.84
CA ARG A 417 10.21 -16.14 -13.79
C ARG A 417 8.70 -16.05 -13.94
N LEU A 418 8.02 -17.19 -13.77
CA LEU A 418 6.56 -17.26 -13.65
C LEU A 418 6.14 -18.17 -12.49
N VAL A 419 4.99 -17.87 -11.91
CA VAL A 419 4.25 -18.75 -10.99
C VAL A 419 2.96 -19.13 -11.70
N SER A 420 2.81 -20.41 -12.04
CA SER A 420 1.81 -20.82 -13.04
C SER A 420 0.39 -20.66 -12.52
N LEU A 421 -0.40 -19.83 -13.21
CA LEU A 421 -1.85 -19.76 -13.00
C LEU A 421 -2.60 -20.99 -13.54
N ARG A 422 -2.04 -21.73 -14.52
CA ARG A 422 -2.67 -22.94 -15.05
C ARG A 422 -2.45 -24.14 -14.12
N PHE A 423 -1.22 -24.29 -13.64
CA PHE A 423 -0.79 -25.42 -12.82
C PHE A 423 -0.40 -24.91 -11.43
N ARG A 424 -1.36 -24.94 -10.49
CA ARG A 424 -1.22 -24.28 -9.18
C ARG A 424 0.05 -24.62 -8.40
N HIS A 425 0.59 -25.81 -8.57
CA HIS A 425 1.78 -26.30 -7.85
C HIS A 425 3.11 -25.88 -8.47
N LEU A 426 3.10 -25.30 -9.68
CA LEU A 426 4.31 -25.11 -10.48
C LEU A 426 4.77 -23.65 -10.55
N GLY A 427 6.06 -23.47 -10.33
CA GLY A 427 6.81 -22.26 -10.63
C GLY A 427 7.96 -22.61 -11.57
N ALA A 428 8.40 -21.66 -12.40
CA ALA A 428 9.52 -21.89 -13.29
C ALA A 428 10.38 -20.64 -13.45
N GLN A 429 11.67 -20.86 -13.67
CA GLN A 429 12.64 -19.81 -13.97
C GLN A 429 13.56 -20.22 -15.12
N GLU A 430 13.83 -19.28 -16.02
CA GLU A 430 14.75 -19.42 -17.16
C GLU A 430 15.84 -18.37 -17.00
N THR A 431 17.10 -18.78 -17.04
CA THR A 431 18.27 -17.88 -17.14
C THR A 431 18.98 -18.15 -18.46
N THR A 432 18.98 -17.16 -19.34
CA THR A 432 19.75 -17.16 -20.58
C THR A 432 21.06 -16.42 -20.35
N VAL A 433 22.18 -17.08 -20.62
CA VAL A 433 23.53 -16.54 -20.48
C VAL A 433 24.19 -16.46 -21.84
N THR A 434 24.60 -15.26 -22.26
CA THR A 434 25.34 -15.06 -23.52
C THR A 434 26.71 -14.44 -23.23
N ALA A 435 27.77 -15.17 -23.56
CA ALA A 435 29.14 -14.66 -23.47
C ALA A 435 29.40 -13.59 -24.54
N ARG A 436 30.11 -12.52 -24.18
CA ARG A 436 30.55 -11.46 -25.11
C ARG A 436 32.05 -11.28 -25.06
N GLY A 437 32.71 -11.47 -26.20
CA GLY A 437 34.15 -11.31 -26.37
C GLY A 437 34.97 -12.40 -25.66
N PHE A 438 34.35 -13.52 -25.28
CA PHE A 438 35.07 -14.63 -24.65
C PHE A 438 34.39 -15.99 -24.89
N SER A 439 35.18 -17.05 -24.81
CA SER A 439 34.71 -18.45 -24.75
C SER A 439 35.42 -19.14 -23.59
N GLY A 440 34.72 -19.97 -22.82
CA GLY A 440 35.28 -20.51 -21.59
C GLY A 440 34.36 -21.46 -20.84
N ARG A 441 34.67 -21.66 -19.55
CA ARG A 441 33.84 -22.46 -18.63
C ARG A 441 32.98 -21.53 -17.78
N LEU A 442 31.69 -21.84 -17.73
CA LEU A 442 30.75 -21.29 -16.77
C LEU A 442 30.46 -22.37 -15.73
N HIS A 443 30.57 -22.04 -14.45
CA HIS A 443 30.03 -22.89 -13.39
C HIS A 443 28.73 -22.25 -12.90
N LEU A 444 27.71 -23.07 -12.72
CA LEU A 444 26.45 -22.66 -12.10
C LEU A 444 26.10 -23.58 -10.94
N ARG A 445 25.39 -23.05 -9.95
CA ARG A 445 24.76 -23.82 -8.88
C ARG A 445 23.28 -23.50 -8.80
N THR A 446 22.43 -24.53 -8.73
CA THR A 446 21.00 -24.41 -8.43
C THR A 446 20.69 -25.16 -7.14
N GLY A 447 19.71 -24.69 -6.37
CA GLY A 447 19.41 -25.32 -5.08
C GLY A 447 18.03 -24.96 -4.53
N ILE A 448 17.62 -25.76 -3.56
CA ILE A 448 16.47 -25.46 -2.70
C ILE A 448 17.01 -25.20 -1.31
N ASP A 449 16.68 -24.05 -0.73
CA ASP A 449 17.06 -23.69 0.62
C ASP A 449 15.93 -23.97 1.62
N PRO A 450 16.02 -25.06 2.42
CA PRO A 450 15.06 -25.36 3.48
C PRO A 450 15.30 -24.55 4.75
N SER A 451 16.40 -23.81 4.85
CA SER A 451 16.85 -23.14 6.07
C SER A 451 16.28 -21.73 6.28
N VAL A 452 15.31 -21.36 5.43
CA VAL A 452 14.58 -20.08 5.49
C VAL A 452 13.98 -19.83 6.88
N ARG A 453 13.85 -18.55 7.20
CA ARG A 453 13.30 -18.05 8.47
C ARG A 453 12.21 -17.02 8.18
N ASN A 454 11.47 -16.68 9.24
CA ASN A 454 10.49 -15.61 9.25
C ASN A 454 11.09 -14.36 9.93
N ASN A 455 11.95 -13.63 9.23
CA ASN A 455 12.67 -12.45 9.72
C ASN A 455 12.48 -11.23 8.79
N GLY A 456 11.44 -11.23 7.96
CA GLY A 456 11.14 -10.18 6.99
C GLY A 456 10.51 -8.92 7.59
N VAL A 457 10.42 -8.82 8.93
CA VAL A 457 9.85 -7.67 9.67
C VAL A 457 10.81 -7.33 10.81
N ALA A 458 11.34 -6.10 10.81
CA ALA A 458 12.39 -5.69 11.74
C ALA A 458 11.92 -5.71 13.21
N GLU A 459 10.66 -5.38 13.45
CA GLU A 459 10.00 -5.37 14.77
C GLU A 459 9.91 -6.77 15.38
N TYR A 460 10.04 -7.83 14.57
CA TYR A 460 9.94 -9.22 15.02
C TYR A 460 11.30 -9.86 15.29
N GLN A 461 12.42 -9.13 15.15
CA GLN A 461 13.79 -9.68 15.24
C GLN A 461 14.14 -10.41 16.56
N ASP A 462 13.45 -10.09 17.65
CA ASP A 462 13.63 -10.72 18.97
C ASP A 462 12.73 -11.94 19.17
N LEU A 463 11.81 -12.20 18.24
CA LEU A 463 10.92 -13.35 18.25
C LEU A 463 11.62 -14.56 17.64
N ASN A 464 11.19 -15.75 18.06
CA ASN A 464 11.58 -16.98 17.41
C ASN A 464 11.03 -17.01 15.98
N ASP A 465 11.93 -17.15 15.01
CA ASP A 465 11.70 -17.07 13.56
C ASP A 465 11.80 -18.46 12.86
N HIS A 466 11.97 -19.53 13.64
CA HIS A 466 12.21 -20.88 13.14
C HIS A 466 10.93 -21.75 13.11
N HIS A 467 10.25 -21.76 11.96
CA HIS A 467 8.99 -22.50 11.79
C HIS A 467 9.16 -23.90 11.20
N LEU A 468 10.29 -24.21 10.55
CA LEU A 468 10.50 -25.45 9.80
C LEU A 468 11.57 -26.35 10.44
N VAL A 469 11.38 -27.66 10.27
CA VAL A 469 12.42 -28.68 10.46
C VAL A 469 12.62 -29.44 9.16
N ASP A 470 13.87 -29.63 8.75
CA ASP A 470 14.24 -30.44 7.60
C ASP A 470 14.04 -31.94 7.90
N LEU A 471 13.32 -32.65 7.02
CA LEU A 471 13.12 -34.09 7.11
C LEU A 471 13.97 -34.85 6.10
N GLU A 472 14.05 -34.33 4.88
CA GLU A 472 14.82 -34.90 3.78
C GLU A 472 15.22 -33.76 2.83
N SER A 473 16.54 -33.56 2.68
CA SER A 473 17.10 -32.76 1.60
C SER A 473 18.07 -33.64 0.81
N THR A 474 17.68 -33.95 -0.42
CA THR A 474 18.35 -34.93 -1.27
C THR A 474 18.26 -34.57 -2.75
N SER A 475 18.99 -35.32 -3.58
CA SER A 475 18.64 -35.44 -4.99
C SER A 475 18.40 -36.88 -5.37
N LEU A 476 17.41 -37.05 -6.23
CA LEU A 476 17.01 -38.37 -6.69
C LEU A 476 17.96 -38.87 -7.77
N PRO A 477 18.24 -40.19 -7.81
CA PRO A 477 19.04 -40.80 -8.86
C PRO A 477 18.20 -41.05 -10.12
N ASP A 478 17.49 -40.02 -10.61
CA ASP A 478 16.75 -40.04 -11.88
C ASP A 478 17.53 -39.30 -12.99
N ASP A 479 17.05 -39.38 -14.24
CA ASP A 479 17.75 -38.80 -15.41
C ASP A 479 17.96 -37.28 -15.28
N HIS A 480 17.05 -36.63 -14.53
CA HIS A 480 17.04 -35.18 -14.28
C HIS A 480 17.77 -34.77 -13.00
N GLU A 481 18.26 -35.72 -12.19
CA GLU A 481 18.77 -35.53 -10.82
C GLU A 481 17.91 -34.57 -9.99
N THR A 482 16.60 -34.86 -9.93
CA THR A 482 15.60 -34.01 -9.29
C THR A 482 16.02 -33.66 -7.86
N LEU A 483 16.17 -32.36 -7.58
CA LEU A 483 16.37 -31.82 -6.23
C LEU A 483 15.07 -31.97 -5.45
N LEU A 484 15.17 -32.41 -4.20
CA LEU A 484 14.03 -32.61 -3.32
C LEU A 484 14.35 -32.04 -1.94
N SER A 485 13.51 -31.12 -1.48
CA SER A 485 13.46 -30.68 -0.10
C SER A 485 12.10 -31.03 0.49
N HIS A 486 12.09 -31.72 1.61
CA HIS A 486 10.90 -32.10 2.36
C HIS A 486 11.06 -31.63 3.80
N VAL A 487 10.25 -30.66 4.18
CA VAL A 487 10.28 -30.03 5.50
C VAL A 487 8.95 -30.24 6.22
N ARG A 488 8.95 -30.01 7.53
CA ARG A 488 7.73 -30.00 8.33
C ARG A 488 7.69 -28.78 9.24
N THR A 489 6.52 -28.18 9.38
CA THR A 489 6.30 -27.13 10.39
C THR A 489 6.44 -27.68 11.81
N THR A 490 7.08 -26.93 12.71
CA THR A 490 7.48 -27.41 14.03
C THR A 490 6.31 -27.75 14.96
N GLN A 491 5.20 -27.00 14.89
CA GLN A 491 4.02 -27.18 15.74
C GLN A 491 2.85 -27.76 14.95
N SER A 492 2.46 -27.16 13.83
CA SER A 492 1.25 -27.55 13.08
C SER A 492 1.39 -28.85 12.28
N LYS A 493 2.62 -29.41 12.22
CA LYS A 493 3.00 -30.67 11.56
C LYS A 493 2.59 -30.79 10.09
N ILE A 494 2.41 -29.66 9.40
CA ILE A 494 2.21 -29.61 7.96
C ILE A 494 3.53 -29.99 7.28
N GLU A 495 3.48 -30.96 6.39
CA GLU A 495 4.61 -31.36 5.57
C GLU A 495 4.57 -30.60 4.25
N ILE A 496 5.72 -30.10 3.81
CA ILE A 496 5.87 -29.31 2.60
C ILE A 496 7.01 -29.92 1.79
N THR A 497 6.71 -30.39 0.59
CA THR A 497 7.71 -30.87 -0.36
C THR A 497 7.88 -29.88 -1.49
N THR A 498 9.14 -29.52 -1.74
CA THR A 498 9.58 -28.77 -2.90
C THR A 498 10.48 -29.66 -3.75
N ALA A 499 10.12 -29.88 -5.00
CA ALA A 499 10.90 -30.66 -5.96
C ALA A 499 11.28 -29.78 -7.15
N GLN A 500 12.52 -29.86 -7.62
CA GLN A 500 13.01 -29.04 -8.73
C GLN A 500 13.80 -29.87 -9.74
N ARG A 501 13.52 -29.63 -11.04
CA ARG A 501 14.30 -30.16 -12.16
C ARG A 501 14.95 -29.02 -12.92
N THR A 502 16.22 -29.19 -13.28
CA THR A 502 16.97 -28.21 -14.07
C THR A 502 17.40 -28.83 -15.40
N THR A 503 17.15 -28.13 -16.50
CA THR A 503 17.63 -28.47 -17.84
C THR A 503 18.57 -27.39 -18.35
N ILE A 504 19.56 -27.79 -19.16
CA ILE A 504 20.56 -26.87 -19.72
C ILE A 504 20.70 -27.15 -21.22
N GLU A 505 20.47 -26.12 -22.03
CA GLU A 505 20.56 -26.16 -23.50
C GLU A 505 21.68 -25.25 -24.01
N GLY A 506 22.31 -25.60 -25.14
CA GLY A 506 23.24 -24.72 -25.86
C GLY A 506 24.74 -24.88 -25.54
N GLY A 507 25.13 -25.76 -24.61
CA GLY A 507 26.54 -26.02 -24.26
C GLY A 507 26.84 -27.47 -23.89
N GLN A 508 28.09 -27.90 -24.01
CA GLN A 508 28.52 -29.18 -23.42
C GLN A 508 28.49 -29.05 -21.90
N ASN A 509 27.56 -29.76 -21.28
CA ASN A 509 27.36 -29.78 -19.84
C ASN A 509 28.06 -30.99 -19.23
N VAL A 510 28.97 -30.74 -18.30
CA VAL A 510 29.51 -31.75 -17.40
C VAL A 510 28.91 -31.50 -16.02
N ARG A 511 28.10 -32.44 -15.56
CA ARG A 511 27.51 -32.39 -14.22
C ARG A 511 28.63 -32.59 -13.19
N GLU A 512 28.73 -31.67 -12.23
CA GLU A 512 29.72 -31.70 -11.15
C GLU A 512 29.09 -32.15 -9.83
N ARG A 513 29.90 -32.20 -8.77
CA ARG A 513 29.56 -32.75 -7.45
C ARG A 513 28.36 -32.06 -6.78
N ARG A 514 27.62 -32.86 -6.01
CA ARG A 514 26.68 -32.43 -4.95
C ARG A 514 27.42 -31.60 -3.89
N GLU A 515 26.85 -30.46 -3.50
CA GLU A 515 27.27 -29.66 -2.34
C GLU A 515 26.10 -29.58 -1.35
N ILE A 516 26.37 -29.81 -0.06
CA ILE A 516 25.38 -29.65 1.00
C ILE A 516 25.94 -28.60 1.97
N ARG A 517 25.17 -27.55 2.23
CA ARG A 517 25.55 -26.50 3.19
C ARG A 517 24.92 -26.75 4.57
N PRO A 518 25.47 -26.12 5.64
CA PRO A 518 24.80 -26.07 6.93
C PRO A 518 23.36 -25.56 6.78
N GLY A 519 22.40 -26.20 7.43
CA GLY A 519 20.97 -25.88 7.29
C GLY A 519 20.21 -26.78 6.30
N GLY A 520 20.90 -27.65 5.56
CA GLY A 520 20.26 -28.66 4.68
C GLY A 520 20.15 -28.26 3.22
N THR A 521 20.53 -27.03 2.86
CA THR A 521 20.55 -26.55 1.48
C THR A 521 21.43 -27.44 0.60
N GLU A 522 20.82 -28.06 -0.40
CA GLU A 522 21.51 -28.88 -1.38
C GLU A 522 21.66 -28.14 -2.70
N PHE A 523 22.90 -27.97 -3.13
CA PHE A 523 23.24 -27.39 -4.42
C PHE A 523 23.67 -28.45 -5.43
N ARG A 524 23.16 -28.30 -6.65
CA ARG A 524 23.61 -29.00 -7.85
C ARG A 524 24.51 -28.08 -8.65
N ARG A 525 25.75 -28.52 -8.85
CA ARG A 525 26.76 -27.78 -9.62
C ARG A 525 26.85 -28.34 -11.03
N HIS A 526 26.85 -27.45 -12.01
CA HIS A 526 27.10 -27.80 -13.41
C HIS A 526 28.26 -26.98 -13.93
N GLN A 527 29.09 -27.62 -14.77
CA GLN A 527 30.09 -26.95 -15.57
C GLN A 527 29.63 -26.97 -17.02
N VAL A 528 29.48 -25.79 -17.61
CA VAL A 528 29.00 -25.61 -18.98
C VAL A 528 30.07 -24.92 -19.80
N ASN A 529 30.41 -25.49 -20.96
CA ASN A 529 31.26 -24.82 -21.94
C ASN A 529 30.42 -23.79 -22.70
N ILE A 530 30.82 -22.52 -22.62
CA ILE A 530 30.17 -21.39 -23.29
C ILE A 530 31.07 -20.87 -24.43
N ALA A 531 30.44 -20.45 -25.51
CA ALA A 531 31.11 -19.90 -26.69
C ALA A 531 30.62 -18.46 -26.94
N ASP A 532 31.52 -17.62 -27.46
CA ASP A 532 31.21 -16.21 -27.73
C ASP A 532 29.98 -16.07 -28.63
N GLY A 533 29.05 -15.22 -28.19
CA GLY A 533 27.80 -14.92 -28.88
C GLY A 533 26.77 -16.06 -28.94
N ARG A 534 27.05 -17.24 -28.39
CA ARG A 534 26.08 -18.35 -28.34
C ARG A 534 25.39 -18.42 -26.98
N PRO A 535 24.05 -18.36 -26.92
CA PRO A 535 23.33 -18.43 -25.66
C PRO A 535 23.33 -19.83 -25.07
N VAL A 536 23.50 -19.92 -23.76
CA VAL A 536 23.16 -21.09 -22.94
C VAL A 536 21.89 -20.78 -22.17
N ILE A 537 20.95 -21.71 -22.16
CA ILE A 537 19.65 -21.56 -21.48
C ILE A 537 19.62 -22.56 -20.32
N ILE A 538 19.40 -22.05 -19.11
CA ILE A 538 19.22 -22.84 -17.89
C ILE A 538 17.77 -22.67 -17.47
N ASP A 539 16.99 -23.74 -17.47
CA ASP A 539 15.58 -23.71 -17.09
C ASP A 539 15.36 -24.60 -15.86
N SER A 540 14.74 -24.05 -14.83
CA SER A 540 14.39 -24.78 -13.61
C SER A 540 12.88 -24.74 -13.41
N THR A 541 12.26 -25.92 -13.36
CA THR A 541 10.84 -26.11 -13.04
C THR A 541 10.71 -26.70 -11.64
N THR A 542 9.91 -26.05 -10.80
CA THR A 542 9.72 -26.41 -9.39
C THR A 542 8.25 -26.75 -9.13
N ALA A 543 8.00 -27.83 -8.39
CA ALA A 543 6.72 -28.18 -7.83
C ALA A 543 6.72 -28.04 -6.29
N VAL A 544 5.70 -27.38 -5.73
CA VAL A 544 5.49 -27.26 -4.27
C VAL A 544 4.16 -27.90 -3.88
N VAL A 545 4.19 -28.89 -3.00
CA VAL A 545 2.99 -29.62 -2.54
C VAL A 545 3.04 -29.77 -1.02
N THR A 546 1.88 -29.65 -0.37
CA THR A 546 1.73 -29.74 1.09
C THR A 546 0.88 -30.92 1.51
N SER A 547 0.96 -31.32 2.78
CA SER A 547 0.03 -32.32 3.35
C SER A 547 -1.42 -31.85 3.46
N ARG A 548 -1.71 -30.58 3.15
CA ARG A 548 -3.08 -30.04 3.05
C ARG A 548 -3.67 -30.13 1.65
N ASP A 549 -2.91 -30.63 0.68
CA ASP A 549 -3.42 -30.88 -0.65
C ASP A 549 -4.39 -32.05 -0.70
N ALA A 550 -5.50 -31.87 -1.40
CA ALA A 550 -6.45 -32.94 -1.65
C ALA A 550 -5.97 -33.84 -2.79
N ALA A 551 -6.38 -35.12 -2.76
CA ALA A 551 -6.13 -36.12 -3.80
C ALA A 551 -4.64 -36.39 -4.09
N ILE A 552 -3.79 -36.39 -3.06
CA ILE A 552 -2.39 -36.84 -3.12
C ILE A 552 -2.16 -38.05 -2.19
N GLY A 553 -1.21 -38.92 -2.52
CA GLY A 553 -0.78 -40.02 -1.64
C GLY A 553 0.15 -39.52 -0.51
N SER A 554 1.09 -38.65 -0.86
CA SER A 554 1.95 -37.90 0.06
C SER A 554 2.43 -36.62 -0.62
N PRO A 555 2.87 -35.58 0.12
CA PRO A 555 3.41 -34.35 -0.48
C PRO A 555 4.60 -34.64 -1.40
N ARG A 556 5.44 -35.60 -0.97
CA ARG A 556 6.59 -36.08 -1.73
C ARG A 556 6.21 -36.65 -3.11
N GLU A 557 5.29 -37.61 -3.14
CA GLU A 557 4.82 -38.19 -4.40
C GLU A 557 4.05 -37.18 -5.25
N GLY A 558 3.28 -36.29 -4.62
CA GLY A 558 2.54 -35.23 -5.29
C GLY A 558 3.46 -34.28 -6.06
N ALA A 559 4.52 -33.78 -5.42
CA ALA A 559 5.47 -32.86 -6.06
C ALA A 559 6.18 -33.51 -7.26
N LEU A 560 6.62 -34.76 -7.11
CA LEU A 560 7.26 -35.50 -8.20
C LEU A 560 6.27 -35.78 -9.35
N ALA A 561 5.04 -36.16 -9.05
CA ALA A 561 4.02 -36.43 -10.06
C ALA A 561 3.62 -35.16 -10.85
N GLU A 562 3.65 -33.98 -10.22
CA GLU A 562 3.43 -32.71 -10.93
C GLU A 562 4.54 -32.45 -11.97
N LEU A 563 5.80 -32.67 -11.59
CA LEU A 563 6.94 -32.53 -12.51
C LEU A 563 6.94 -33.59 -13.63
N ASP A 564 6.47 -34.80 -13.35
CA ASP A 564 6.35 -35.88 -14.35
C ASP A 564 5.27 -35.59 -15.38
N ARG A 565 4.12 -35.03 -14.94
CA ARG A 565 3.03 -34.64 -15.84
C ARG A 565 3.36 -33.40 -16.67
N ASN A 566 4.18 -32.50 -16.13
CA ASN A 566 4.49 -31.21 -16.72
C ASN A 566 6.01 -30.99 -16.79
N PRO A 567 6.74 -31.72 -17.65
CA PRO A 567 8.20 -31.65 -17.74
C PRO A 567 8.72 -30.36 -18.42
N SER A 568 7.83 -29.40 -18.67
CA SER A 568 8.13 -28.20 -19.44
C SER A 568 8.66 -27.08 -18.57
N GLY A 569 9.69 -26.40 -19.07
CA GLY A 569 10.21 -25.17 -18.50
C GLY A 569 9.33 -23.94 -18.74
N VAL A 570 9.89 -22.75 -18.48
CA VAL A 570 9.20 -21.46 -18.65
C VAL A 570 8.52 -21.36 -20.01
N ARG A 571 9.24 -21.67 -21.09
CA ARG A 571 8.70 -21.56 -22.46
C ARG A 571 7.50 -22.45 -22.74
N GLY A 572 7.42 -23.61 -22.10
CA GLY A 572 6.30 -24.54 -22.30
C GLY A 572 5.11 -24.23 -21.39
N LEU A 573 5.34 -23.67 -20.19
CA LEU A 573 4.27 -23.26 -19.27
C LEU A 573 3.63 -21.92 -19.68
N LEU A 574 4.43 -21.00 -20.24
CA LEU A 574 4.05 -19.62 -20.53
C LEU A 574 2.78 -19.47 -21.39
N PRO A 575 2.56 -20.19 -22.51
CA PRO A 575 1.33 -20.01 -23.30
C PRO A 575 0.05 -20.29 -22.51
N SER A 576 0.07 -21.33 -21.66
CA SER A 576 -1.08 -21.68 -20.83
C SER A 576 -1.28 -20.71 -19.67
N HIS A 577 -0.19 -20.12 -19.17
CA HIS A 577 -0.20 -19.10 -18.15
C HIS A 577 -0.78 -17.77 -18.65
N GLU A 578 -0.36 -17.32 -19.84
CA GLU A 578 -0.85 -16.10 -20.48
C GLU A 578 -2.35 -16.18 -20.80
N ILE A 579 -2.85 -17.37 -21.16
CA ILE A 579 -4.30 -17.58 -21.35
C ILE A 579 -5.04 -17.34 -20.03
N GLU A 580 -4.56 -17.89 -18.90
CA GLU A 580 -5.20 -17.64 -17.61
C GLU A 580 -5.14 -16.16 -17.20
N TRP A 581 -4.03 -15.49 -17.45
CA TRP A 581 -3.92 -14.04 -17.22
C TRP A 581 -4.87 -13.23 -18.09
N SER A 582 -5.00 -13.55 -19.38
CA SER A 582 -5.98 -12.90 -20.25
C SER A 582 -7.40 -13.05 -19.70
N LEU A 583 -7.77 -14.24 -19.22
CA LEU A 583 -9.08 -14.50 -18.63
C LEU A 583 -9.31 -13.76 -17.30
N LEU A 584 -8.25 -13.51 -16.52
CA LEU A 584 -8.33 -12.66 -15.33
C LEU A 584 -8.49 -11.19 -15.75
N TRP A 585 -7.67 -10.68 -16.66
CA TRP A 585 -7.74 -9.29 -17.11
C TRP A 585 -9.06 -8.94 -17.80
N ASP A 586 -9.63 -9.85 -18.59
CA ASP A 586 -10.96 -9.68 -19.19
C ASP A 586 -12.07 -9.42 -18.13
N ARG A 587 -11.84 -9.88 -16.89
CA ARG A 587 -12.79 -9.70 -15.77
C ARG A 587 -12.42 -8.53 -14.88
N PHE A 588 -11.14 -8.35 -14.56
CA PHE A 588 -10.67 -7.43 -13.52
C PHE A 588 -10.20 -6.07 -14.04
N ASP A 589 -9.84 -5.90 -15.32
CA ASP A 589 -9.25 -4.63 -15.78
C ASP A 589 -10.22 -3.46 -15.57
N VAL A 590 -9.66 -2.35 -15.11
CA VAL A 590 -10.32 -1.06 -14.98
C VAL A 590 -9.49 -0.06 -15.77
N ASP A 591 -10.06 0.40 -16.88
CA ASP A 591 -9.42 1.33 -17.80
C ASP A 591 -9.97 2.74 -17.57
N VAL A 592 -9.11 3.62 -17.05
CA VAL A 592 -9.39 5.05 -16.79
C VAL A 592 -8.78 5.96 -17.85
N CYS A 593 -8.07 5.40 -18.82
CA CYS A 593 -7.43 6.14 -19.90
C CYS A 593 -7.57 5.38 -21.24
N PRO A 594 -8.81 5.23 -21.77
CA PRO A 594 -9.05 4.44 -22.98
C PRO A 594 -8.49 5.08 -24.26
N ASP A 595 -8.09 6.36 -24.22
CA ASP A 595 -7.36 7.04 -25.29
C ASP A 595 -5.90 7.31 -24.90
N PRO A 596 -4.94 6.49 -25.39
CA PRO A 596 -3.53 6.65 -25.07
C PRO A 596 -2.91 7.94 -25.63
N GLU A 597 -3.45 8.50 -26.71
CA GLU A 597 -2.89 9.69 -27.38
C GLU A 597 -3.14 10.98 -26.59
N ASN A 598 -4.11 10.96 -25.67
CA ASN A 598 -4.47 12.08 -24.79
C ASN A 598 -4.04 11.89 -23.33
N SER A 599 -3.23 10.87 -23.03
CA SER A 599 -2.78 10.56 -21.67
C SER A 599 -1.68 11.52 -21.18
N THR A 600 -1.86 12.12 -20.01
CA THR A 600 -0.81 12.85 -19.29
C THR A 600 0.09 11.89 -18.50
N GLY A 601 1.27 12.34 -18.05
CA GLY A 601 2.12 11.53 -17.18
C GLY A 601 1.42 11.06 -15.89
N GLU A 602 0.58 11.91 -15.30
CA GLU A 602 -0.24 11.57 -14.13
C GLU A 602 -1.29 10.50 -14.44
N LEU A 603 -1.96 10.56 -15.59
CA LEU A 603 -2.96 9.57 -16.00
C LEU A 603 -2.32 8.21 -16.31
N CYS A 604 -1.16 8.19 -16.96
CA CYS A 604 -0.39 6.96 -17.18
C CYS A 604 0.00 6.31 -15.85
N LEU A 605 0.50 7.10 -14.89
CA LEU A 605 0.80 6.63 -13.54
C LEU A 605 -0.45 6.11 -12.81
N THR A 606 -1.57 6.85 -12.90
CA THR A 606 -2.85 6.42 -12.31
C THR A 606 -3.28 5.07 -12.85
N GLN A 607 -3.20 4.88 -14.17
CA GLN A 607 -3.56 3.62 -14.82
C GLN A 607 -2.60 2.49 -14.46
N LEU A 608 -1.29 2.76 -14.39
CA LEU A 608 -0.28 1.81 -13.92
C LEU A 608 -0.58 1.37 -12.49
N ALA A 609 -0.79 2.31 -11.57
CA ALA A 609 -1.07 2.03 -10.16
C ALA A 609 -2.34 1.19 -9.97
N LEU A 610 -3.42 1.53 -10.68
CA LEU A 610 -4.65 0.73 -10.69
C LEU A 610 -4.39 -0.70 -11.19
N ARG A 611 -3.62 -0.87 -12.26
CA ARG A 611 -3.28 -2.21 -12.78
C ARG A 611 -2.33 -2.97 -11.87
N VAL A 612 -1.39 -2.31 -11.18
CA VAL A 612 -0.57 -2.94 -10.14
C VAL A 612 -1.48 -3.46 -9.01
N HIS A 613 -2.41 -2.64 -8.52
CA HIS A 613 -3.36 -3.05 -7.47
C HIS A 613 -4.22 -4.24 -7.92
N LEU A 614 -4.83 -4.16 -9.10
CA LEU A 614 -5.63 -5.25 -9.68
C LEU A 614 -4.81 -6.51 -9.92
N PHE A 615 -3.58 -6.38 -10.40
CA PHE A 615 -2.66 -7.50 -10.61
C PHE A 615 -2.44 -8.24 -9.29
N HIS A 616 -2.05 -7.53 -8.23
CA HIS A 616 -1.81 -8.13 -6.91
C HIS A 616 -3.06 -8.72 -6.28
N VAL A 617 -4.22 -8.07 -6.39
CA VAL A 617 -5.51 -8.62 -5.95
C VAL A 617 -5.85 -9.90 -6.71
N ALA A 618 -5.77 -9.88 -8.04
CA ALA A 618 -6.12 -11.00 -8.89
C ALA A 618 -5.20 -12.21 -8.72
N GLN A 619 -3.88 -12.01 -8.56
CA GLN A 619 -2.95 -13.13 -8.34
C GLN A 619 -3.02 -13.70 -6.92
N THR A 620 -3.25 -12.86 -5.90
CA THR A 620 -3.38 -13.31 -4.51
C THR A 620 -4.66 -14.13 -4.35
N LEU A 621 -5.73 -13.72 -5.01
CA LEU A 621 -7.06 -14.31 -4.92
C LEU A 621 -7.44 -15.07 -6.19
N ALA A 622 -6.44 -15.59 -6.90
CA ALA A 622 -6.65 -16.35 -8.12
C ALA A 622 -7.54 -17.59 -7.88
N PRO A 623 -8.16 -18.18 -8.93
CA PRO A 623 -9.16 -19.23 -8.77
C PRO A 623 -8.76 -20.43 -7.89
N HIS A 624 -7.47 -20.75 -7.78
CA HIS A 624 -6.99 -21.85 -6.93
C HIS A 624 -7.29 -21.64 -5.44
N MET A 625 -7.50 -20.41 -5.00
CA MET A 625 -7.96 -20.10 -3.65
C MET A 625 -9.29 -20.78 -3.31
N SER A 626 -10.17 -21.04 -4.30
CA SER A 626 -11.44 -21.70 -4.05
C SER A 626 -11.30 -23.16 -3.60
N LEU A 627 -10.11 -23.74 -3.73
CA LEU A 627 -9.78 -25.10 -3.33
C LEU A 627 -9.08 -25.18 -1.96
N ARG A 628 -8.84 -24.04 -1.31
CA ARG A 628 -8.05 -23.93 -0.09
C ARG A 628 -8.90 -23.60 1.13
N ASP A 629 -8.40 -24.04 2.27
CA ASP A 629 -8.84 -23.57 3.56
C ASP A 629 -7.93 -22.42 4.02
N ALA A 630 -8.17 -21.24 3.48
CA ALA A 630 -7.41 -20.02 3.75
C ALA A 630 -8.34 -18.80 3.64
N GLY A 631 -8.09 -17.77 4.47
CA GLY A 631 -8.72 -16.46 4.37
C GLY A 631 -7.86 -15.48 3.59
N VAL A 632 -8.09 -14.18 3.74
CA VAL A 632 -7.33 -13.12 3.05
C VAL A 632 -6.32 -12.44 3.99
N PRO A 633 -5.02 -12.70 3.86
CA PRO A 633 -4.01 -11.99 4.64
C PRO A 633 -4.00 -10.49 4.30
N ALA A 634 -3.87 -9.62 5.30
CA ALA A 634 -3.80 -8.16 5.10
C ALA A 634 -2.64 -7.73 4.18
N ARG A 635 -1.57 -8.54 4.14
CA ARG A 635 -0.38 -8.34 3.28
C ARG A 635 -0.31 -9.25 2.05
N GLY A 636 -1.40 -9.95 1.72
CA GLY A 636 -1.41 -10.99 0.69
C GLY A 636 -0.36 -12.09 0.93
N LEU A 637 0.17 -12.67 -0.14
CA LEU A 637 1.27 -13.65 -0.09
C LEU A 637 2.64 -13.00 -0.41
N HIS A 638 2.85 -11.75 0.04
CA HIS A 638 3.97 -10.91 -0.40
C HIS A 638 5.05 -10.70 0.67
N GLY A 639 4.78 -11.09 1.91
CA GLY A 639 5.69 -10.89 3.02
C GLY A 639 5.05 -11.26 4.37
N GLU A 640 5.70 -10.83 5.43
CA GLU A 640 5.43 -11.25 6.82
C GLU A 640 4.77 -10.18 7.68
N GLY A 641 4.49 -8.99 7.13
CA GLY A 641 3.76 -7.96 7.85
C GLY A 641 2.42 -8.49 8.38
N TYR A 642 2.09 -8.14 9.62
CA TYR A 642 0.96 -8.71 10.37
C TYR A 642 0.96 -10.24 10.47
N ARG A 643 2.11 -10.90 10.29
CA ARG A 643 2.31 -12.35 10.38
C ARG A 643 1.43 -13.16 9.41
N GLY A 644 0.93 -12.52 8.36
CA GLY A 644 -0.02 -13.11 7.41
C GLY A 644 -1.44 -13.34 7.97
N HIS A 645 -1.77 -12.75 9.13
CA HIS A 645 -3.10 -12.90 9.74
C HIS A 645 -4.21 -12.25 8.93
N ILE A 646 -5.43 -12.74 9.17
CA ILE A 646 -6.66 -12.35 8.49
C ILE A 646 -7.44 -11.43 9.42
N PHE A 647 -7.70 -10.21 8.93
CA PHE A 647 -8.38 -9.13 9.65
C PHE A 647 -9.75 -8.83 9.02
N TRP A 648 -10.38 -7.73 9.43
CA TRP A 648 -11.57 -7.18 8.79
C TRP A 648 -11.33 -6.59 7.39
N ASP A 649 -10.08 -6.48 6.92
CA ASP A 649 -9.70 -5.97 5.59
C ASP A 649 -10.47 -6.60 4.42
N GLU A 650 -11.00 -7.82 4.62
CA GLU A 650 -11.94 -8.48 3.70
C GLU A 650 -13.14 -7.58 3.34
N LEU A 651 -13.53 -6.63 4.19
CA LEU A 651 -14.58 -5.63 3.95
C LEU A 651 -14.28 -4.71 2.76
N TYR A 652 -13.01 -4.47 2.44
CA TYR A 652 -12.58 -3.67 1.29
C TYR A 652 -12.37 -4.57 0.05
N ILE A 653 -12.01 -5.83 0.28
CA ILE A 653 -11.55 -6.76 -0.77
C ILE A 653 -12.72 -7.53 -1.39
N LEU A 654 -13.58 -8.11 -0.57
CA LEU A 654 -14.65 -8.99 -1.05
C LEU A 654 -15.69 -8.30 -1.91
N PRO A 655 -16.10 -7.03 -1.68
CA PRO A 655 -17.02 -6.33 -2.59
C PRO A 655 -16.51 -6.27 -4.03
N VAL A 656 -15.20 -6.07 -4.23
CA VAL A 656 -14.58 -6.13 -5.56
C VAL A 656 -14.60 -7.56 -6.08
N VAL A 657 -14.06 -8.52 -5.32
CA VAL A 657 -13.92 -9.92 -5.78
C VAL A 657 -15.26 -10.59 -6.07
N ASN A 658 -16.33 -10.25 -5.34
CA ASN A 658 -17.69 -10.75 -5.55
C ASN A 658 -18.18 -10.55 -6.98
N LEU A 659 -17.83 -9.40 -7.57
CA LEU A 659 -18.23 -9.01 -8.91
C LEU A 659 -17.35 -9.61 -10.02
N HIS A 660 -16.33 -10.42 -9.69
CA HIS A 660 -15.43 -11.01 -10.70
C HIS A 660 -15.23 -12.52 -10.52
N GLN A 661 -15.14 -12.98 -9.27
CA GLN A 661 -14.86 -14.37 -8.88
C GLN A 661 -15.61 -14.79 -7.61
N PRO A 662 -16.95 -14.85 -7.64
CA PRO A 662 -17.76 -15.17 -6.46
C PRO A 662 -17.42 -16.53 -5.84
N GLN A 663 -16.98 -17.51 -6.63
CA GLN A 663 -16.53 -18.81 -6.12
C GLN A 663 -15.32 -18.71 -5.17
N VAL A 664 -14.46 -17.71 -5.35
CA VAL A 664 -13.33 -17.44 -4.45
C VAL A 664 -13.86 -16.83 -3.16
N THR A 665 -14.73 -15.81 -3.24
CA THR A 665 -15.36 -15.24 -2.03
C THR A 665 -16.08 -16.29 -1.20
N ARG A 666 -16.83 -17.20 -1.83
CA ARG A 666 -17.50 -18.31 -1.12
C ARG A 666 -16.51 -19.16 -0.32
N ALA A 667 -15.32 -19.43 -0.85
CA ALA A 667 -14.29 -20.18 -0.14
C ALA A 667 -13.66 -19.39 1.02
N LEU A 668 -13.45 -18.09 0.84
CA LEU A 668 -12.96 -17.17 1.89
C LEU A 668 -13.97 -17.05 3.05
N LEU A 669 -15.27 -16.95 2.74
CA LEU A 669 -16.33 -17.03 3.76
C LEU A 669 -16.42 -18.42 4.40
N SER A 670 -16.14 -19.49 3.64
CA SER A 670 -16.05 -20.85 4.19
C SER A 670 -14.89 -20.99 5.18
N TYR A 671 -13.77 -20.27 5.00
CA TYR A 671 -12.70 -20.21 6.00
C TYR A 671 -13.22 -19.68 7.33
N ARG A 672 -13.98 -18.56 7.33
CA ARG A 672 -14.63 -18.03 8.55
C ARG A 672 -15.63 -19.03 9.13
N TRP A 673 -16.46 -19.65 8.30
CA TRP A 673 -17.43 -20.65 8.75
C TRP A 673 -16.77 -21.85 9.44
N ARG A 674 -15.63 -22.36 8.94
CA ARG A 674 -14.89 -23.45 9.60
C ARG A 674 -14.30 -23.06 10.97
N ARG A 675 -14.10 -21.77 11.24
CA ARG A 675 -13.62 -21.23 12.53
C ARG A 675 -14.78 -20.79 13.44
N LEU A 676 -16.02 -20.87 12.97
CA LEU A 676 -17.20 -20.48 13.74
C LEU A 676 -17.32 -21.18 15.10
N PRO A 677 -16.99 -22.47 15.27
CA PRO A 677 -17.00 -23.10 16.59
C PRO A 677 -16.05 -22.43 17.59
N MET A 678 -14.87 -22.00 17.14
CA MET A 678 -13.91 -21.27 18.00
C MET A 678 -14.41 -19.87 18.33
N ALA A 679 -15.02 -19.17 17.37
CA ALA A 679 -15.67 -17.88 17.63
C ALA A 679 -16.82 -18.00 18.65
N LYS A 680 -17.62 -19.08 18.57
CA LYS A 680 -18.66 -19.39 19.56
C LYS A 680 -18.06 -19.68 20.94
N HIS A 681 -16.96 -20.43 21.00
CA HIS A 681 -16.23 -20.67 22.25
C HIS A 681 -15.73 -19.36 22.87
N ARG A 682 -15.10 -18.48 22.09
CA ARG A 682 -14.62 -17.18 22.55
C ARG A 682 -15.75 -16.30 23.09
N ALA A 683 -16.95 -16.32 22.48
CA ALA A 683 -18.10 -15.61 23.03
C ALA A 683 -18.45 -16.12 24.45
N THR A 684 -18.45 -17.44 24.65
CA THR A 684 -18.71 -18.03 25.98
C THR A 684 -17.65 -17.67 27.02
N GLU A 685 -16.38 -17.48 26.63
CA GLU A 685 -15.33 -17.02 27.53
C GLU A 685 -15.60 -15.60 28.07
N PHE A 686 -16.29 -14.77 27.30
CA PHE A 686 -16.76 -13.45 27.73
C PHE A 686 -18.12 -13.48 28.44
N GLY A 687 -18.74 -14.65 28.60
CA GLY A 687 -20.12 -14.77 29.11
C GLY A 687 -21.18 -14.23 28.16
N LEU A 688 -20.86 -14.16 26.86
CA LEU A 688 -21.74 -13.69 25.79
C LEU A 688 -22.30 -14.87 24.97
N GLU A 689 -23.32 -14.58 24.16
CA GLU A 689 -23.88 -15.55 23.22
C GLU A 689 -23.33 -15.34 21.80
N GLY A 690 -23.70 -16.20 20.86
CA GLY A 690 -23.32 -16.04 19.46
C GLY A 690 -21.86 -16.35 19.16
N ALA A 691 -21.23 -15.58 18.27
CA ALA A 691 -19.91 -15.87 17.73
C ALA A 691 -18.97 -14.64 17.71
N ALA A 692 -18.01 -14.61 18.63
CA ALA A 692 -16.98 -13.58 18.75
C ALA A 692 -15.72 -13.92 17.93
N PHE A 693 -15.75 -13.65 16.63
CA PHE A 693 -14.59 -13.83 15.75
C PHE A 693 -13.37 -13.02 16.24
N PRO A 694 -12.16 -13.59 16.17
CA PRO A 694 -10.94 -12.89 16.60
C PRO A 694 -10.64 -11.68 15.72
N TRP A 695 -9.97 -10.68 16.30
CA TRP A 695 -9.48 -9.52 15.55
C TRP A 695 -8.38 -9.95 14.56
N GLN A 696 -7.42 -10.74 15.03
CA GLN A 696 -6.43 -11.41 14.19
C GLN A 696 -6.73 -12.90 14.12
N SER A 697 -7.12 -13.36 12.94
CA SER A 697 -7.43 -14.77 12.68
C SER A 697 -6.28 -15.46 11.95
N GLY A 698 -5.98 -16.70 12.33
CA GLY A 698 -4.95 -17.53 11.69
C GLY A 698 -5.45 -18.95 11.37
N SER A 699 -4.75 -19.96 11.89
CA SER A 699 -4.98 -21.36 11.55
C SER A 699 -6.30 -21.93 12.06
N ASP A 700 -6.58 -21.82 13.36
CA ASP A 700 -7.70 -22.51 14.02
C ASP A 700 -8.78 -21.56 14.57
N GLY A 701 -8.61 -20.25 14.39
CA GLY A 701 -9.60 -19.23 14.72
C GLY A 701 -9.53 -18.70 16.15
N ARG A 702 -8.46 -19.00 16.89
CA ARG A 702 -8.16 -18.30 18.15
C ARG A 702 -7.76 -16.85 17.87
N GLU A 703 -7.80 -16.05 18.93
CA GLU A 703 -7.28 -14.69 18.90
C GLU A 703 -5.75 -14.69 18.82
N GLU A 704 -5.21 -14.16 17.74
CA GLU A 704 -3.76 -14.03 17.53
C GLU A 704 -3.25 -12.60 17.77
N THR A 705 -4.14 -11.68 18.20
CA THR A 705 -3.75 -10.32 18.58
C THR A 705 -2.76 -10.38 19.74
N PRO A 706 -1.56 -9.78 19.61
CA PRO A 706 -0.62 -9.70 20.72
C PRO A 706 -1.26 -9.03 21.95
N PRO A 707 -0.96 -9.48 23.18
CA PRO A 707 -1.51 -8.84 24.38
C PRO A 707 -0.90 -7.46 24.66
N GLU A 708 0.25 -7.16 24.07
CA GLU A 708 0.99 -5.92 24.27
C GLU A 708 1.71 -5.48 23.00
N LEU A 709 1.87 -4.17 22.87
CA LEU A 709 2.58 -3.47 21.79
C LEU A 709 3.81 -2.77 22.36
N PHE A 710 4.95 -2.85 21.68
CA PHE A 710 6.16 -2.15 22.10
C PHE A 710 6.22 -0.74 21.50
N ASN A 711 6.43 0.27 22.35
CA ASN A 711 6.67 1.65 21.91
C ASN A 711 8.18 1.92 21.81
N HIS A 712 8.69 2.09 20.59
CA HIS A 712 10.10 2.38 20.33
C HIS A 712 10.54 3.79 20.79
N HIS A 713 9.62 4.75 20.94
CA HIS A 713 9.96 6.09 21.43
C HIS A 713 10.25 6.08 22.93
N SER A 714 9.42 5.36 23.69
CA SER A 714 9.49 5.34 25.15
C SER A 714 10.20 4.10 25.71
N ASN A 715 10.47 3.10 24.86
CA ASN A 715 10.99 1.77 25.20
C ASN A 715 10.12 1.01 26.24
N ARG A 716 8.80 1.16 26.15
CA ARG A 716 7.83 0.52 27.05
C ARG A 716 6.87 -0.41 26.30
N TRP A 717 6.42 -1.46 26.99
CA TRP A 717 5.31 -2.30 26.54
C TRP A 717 3.99 -1.69 27.00
N LEU A 718 3.05 -1.56 26.08
CA LEU A 718 1.71 -1.03 26.29
C LEU A 718 0.69 -2.17 26.10
N PRO A 719 -0.38 -2.24 26.91
CA PRO A 719 -1.47 -3.18 26.64
C PRO A 719 -2.07 -2.94 25.25
N ASP A 720 -2.29 -4.01 24.49
CA ASP A 720 -3.02 -3.96 23.23
C ASP A 720 -4.47 -4.41 23.47
N ASN A 721 -5.39 -3.45 23.37
CA ASN A 721 -6.82 -3.67 23.61
C ASN A 721 -7.62 -3.94 22.32
N SER A 722 -6.95 -4.12 21.18
CA SER A 722 -7.58 -4.32 19.87
C SER A 722 -8.45 -5.56 19.79
N TRP A 723 -8.27 -6.53 20.69
CA TRP A 723 -9.15 -7.70 20.80
C TRP A 723 -10.63 -7.35 21.08
N ARG A 724 -10.91 -6.12 21.57
CA ARG A 724 -12.26 -5.56 21.78
C ARG A 724 -12.95 -5.09 20.48
N GLN A 725 -12.28 -5.15 19.34
CA GLN A 725 -12.85 -4.81 18.04
C GLN A 725 -13.79 -5.92 17.52
N PHE A 726 -14.91 -6.12 18.23
CA PHE A 726 -15.95 -7.09 17.84
C PHE A 726 -16.58 -6.80 16.48
N HIS A 727 -16.39 -5.59 15.96
CA HIS A 727 -16.87 -5.17 14.63
C HIS A 727 -16.30 -5.99 13.47
N VAL A 728 -15.22 -6.75 13.67
CA VAL A 728 -14.78 -7.80 12.72
C VAL A 728 -15.91 -8.78 12.37
N GLY A 729 -16.78 -9.11 13.34
CA GLY A 729 -17.98 -9.89 13.10
C GLY A 729 -18.96 -9.17 12.17
N LEU A 730 -19.20 -7.88 12.39
CA LEU A 730 -20.08 -7.09 11.52
C LEU A 730 -19.56 -7.04 10.08
N ALA A 731 -18.24 -6.92 9.89
CA ALA A 731 -17.61 -6.98 8.57
C ALA A 731 -17.81 -8.35 7.88
N ILE A 732 -17.69 -9.46 8.62
CA ILE A 732 -17.96 -10.80 8.10
C ILE A 732 -19.42 -10.94 7.67
N ALA A 733 -20.37 -10.47 8.50
CA ALA A 733 -21.80 -10.53 8.18
C ALA A 733 -22.16 -9.65 6.98
N TYR A 734 -21.58 -8.46 6.89
CA TYR A 734 -21.73 -7.58 5.73
C TYR A 734 -21.25 -8.25 4.45
N ASN A 735 -20.03 -8.82 4.46
CA ASN A 735 -19.48 -9.53 3.30
C ASN A 735 -20.33 -10.74 2.90
N ALA A 736 -20.84 -11.50 3.87
CA ALA A 736 -21.74 -12.62 3.63
C ALA A 736 -23.04 -12.19 2.93
N TRP A 737 -23.64 -11.08 3.38
CA TRP A 737 -24.83 -10.51 2.77
C TRP A 737 -24.58 -10.00 1.35
N ILE A 738 -23.51 -9.23 1.14
CA ILE A 738 -23.16 -8.69 -0.18
C ILE A 738 -22.81 -9.81 -1.18
N TYR A 739 -22.17 -10.89 -0.73
CA TYR A 739 -21.96 -12.08 -1.55
C TYR A 739 -23.30 -12.65 -2.04
N TYR A 740 -24.27 -12.82 -1.14
CA TYR A 740 -25.61 -13.28 -1.51
C TYR A 740 -26.30 -12.32 -2.49
N GLU A 741 -26.30 -11.02 -2.21
CA GLU A 741 -26.94 -10.02 -3.07
C GLU A 741 -26.37 -10.05 -4.50
N THR A 742 -25.05 -10.22 -4.61
CA THR A 742 -24.31 -10.26 -5.88
C THR A 742 -24.57 -11.53 -6.68
N THR A 743 -24.69 -12.68 -6.00
CA THR A 743 -24.74 -14.00 -6.64
C THR A 743 -26.15 -14.57 -6.78
N GLY A 744 -27.05 -14.22 -5.86
CA GLY A 744 -28.35 -14.89 -5.71
C GLY A 744 -28.25 -16.31 -5.15
N ASP A 745 -27.13 -16.70 -4.53
CA ASP A 745 -26.88 -18.07 -4.00
C ASP A 745 -27.69 -18.34 -2.72
N LEU A 746 -28.99 -18.59 -2.90
CA LEU A 746 -29.95 -18.87 -1.82
C LEU A 746 -29.62 -20.14 -1.04
N ASP A 747 -29.11 -21.18 -1.70
CA ASP A 747 -28.75 -22.45 -1.05
C ASP A 747 -27.58 -22.24 -0.08
N TRP A 748 -26.57 -21.46 -0.48
CA TRP A 748 -25.49 -21.08 0.42
C TRP A 748 -25.99 -20.20 1.58
N LEU A 749 -26.86 -19.23 1.29
CA LEU A 749 -27.43 -18.34 2.31
C LEU A 749 -28.23 -19.15 3.34
N ALA A 750 -29.12 -20.05 2.94
CA ALA A 750 -29.91 -20.89 3.85
C ALA A 750 -29.05 -21.88 4.67
N GLY A 751 -27.82 -22.16 4.23
CA GLY A 751 -26.87 -23.00 4.94
C GLY A 751 -25.82 -22.19 5.72
N GLN A 752 -24.63 -22.09 5.14
CA GLN A 752 -23.44 -21.52 5.79
C GLN A 752 -23.57 -20.02 6.02
N GLY A 753 -24.21 -19.29 5.09
CA GLY A 753 -24.37 -17.83 5.19
C GLY A 753 -25.19 -17.43 6.41
N SER A 754 -26.36 -18.06 6.60
CA SER A 754 -27.23 -17.80 7.76
C SER A 754 -26.56 -18.21 9.06
N GLU A 755 -25.82 -19.32 9.10
CA GLU A 755 -25.14 -19.72 10.34
C GLU A 755 -24.11 -18.68 10.80
N LEU A 756 -23.35 -18.10 9.86
CA LEU A 756 -22.44 -16.99 10.13
C LEU A 756 -23.20 -15.76 10.62
N ILE A 757 -24.17 -15.29 9.83
CA ILE A 757 -24.92 -14.05 10.09
C ILE A 757 -25.65 -14.13 11.42
N ILE A 758 -26.37 -15.22 11.69
CA ILE A 758 -27.12 -15.43 12.95
C ILE A 758 -26.17 -15.55 14.14
N GLY A 759 -25.06 -16.27 14.01
CA GLY A 759 -24.06 -16.39 15.08
C GLY A 759 -23.54 -15.01 15.50
N ILE A 760 -23.25 -14.15 14.53
CA ILE A 760 -22.78 -12.78 14.78
C ILE A 760 -23.93 -11.92 15.33
N THR A 761 -25.15 -12.09 14.83
CA THR A 761 -26.35 -11.39 15.32
C THR A 761 -26.58 -11.65 16.81
N ARG A 762 -26.48 -12.90 17.24
CA ARG A 762 -26.61 -13.29 18.65
C ARG A 762 -25.52 -12.68 19.54
N LEU A 763 -24.29 -12.54 19.02
CA LEU A 763 -23.23 -11.83 19.75
C LEU A 763 -23.63 -10.39 20.02
N PHE A 764 -23.99 -9.65 18.97
CA PHE A 764 -24.36 -8.25 19.11
C PHE A 764 -25.64 -8.07 19.93
N ALA A 765 -26.62 -8.96 19.81
CA ALA A 765 -27.80 -8.96 20.67
C ALA A 765 -27.41 -9.14 22.15
N SER A 766 -26.47 -10.05 22.46
CA SER A 766 -25.99 -10.26 23.83
C SER A 766 -25.12 -9.14 24.40
N LEU A 767 -24.52 -8.32 23.53
CA LEU A 767 -23.80 -7.09 23.89
C LEU A 767 -24.72 -5.88 24.11
N THR A 768 -26.00 -6.02 23.76
CA THR A 768 -26.94 -4.92 23.70
C THR A 768 -27.80 -4.85 24.95
N ASP A 769 -27.80 -3.70 25.61
CA ASP A 769 -28.65 -3.40 26.76
C ASP A 769 -29.74 -2.38 26.40
N TYR A 770 -30.96 -2.60 26.88
CA TYR A 770 -32.06 -1.64 26.73
C TYR A 770 -32.06 -0.63 27.89
N ASP A 771 -32.06 0.67 27.59
CA ASP A 771 -32.26 1.73 28.58
C ASP A 771 -33.71 2.24 28.54
N PRO A 772 -34.53 2.00 29.58
CA PRO A 772 -35.89 2.50 29.64
C PRO A 772 -35.98 4.04 29.73
N ALA A 773 -34.91 4.73 30.08
CA ALA A 773 -34.91 6.19 30.27
C ALA A 773 -35.02 6.96 28.96
N ASP A 774 -34.33 6.50 27.91
CA ASP A 774 -34.42 7.06 26.56
C ASP A 774 -35.16 6.15 25.57
N GLY A 775 -35.49 4.92 25.98
CA GLY A 775 -36.24 3.96 25.20
C GLY A 775 -35.44 3.34 24.06
N ARG A 776 -34.10 3.35 24.16
CA ARG A 776 -33.17 2.87 23.13
C ARG A 776 -32.28 1.75 23.63
N PHE A 777 -31.60 1.12 22.68
CA PHE A 777 -30.65 0.04 22.91
C PHE A 777 -29.22 0.54 22.76
N HIS A 778 -28.33 0.10 23.66
CA HIS A 778 -26.94 0.56 23.77
C HIS A 778 -25.97 -0.61 23.72
N ILE A 779 -24.79 -0.37 23.16
CA ILE A 779 -23.67 -1.32 23.18
C ILE A 779 -22.50 -0.66 23.91
N ALA A 780 -21.86 -1.38 24.83
CA ALA A 780 -20.72 -0.88 25.60
C ALA A 780 -19.55 -1.88 25.62
N GLY A 781 -18.36 -1.39 25.99
CA GLY A 781 -17.17 -2.22 26.15
C GLY A 781 -16.49 -2.62 24.84
N VAL A 782 -16.83 -1.94 23.74
CA VAL A 782 -16.34 -2.22 22.38
C VAL A 782 -15.24 -1.25 21.97
N MET A 783 -14.50 -1.58 20.92
CA MET A 783 -13.58 -0.66 20.24
C MET A 783 -14.03 -0.54 18.79
N GLY A 784 -14.11 0.68 18.26
CA GLY A 784 -14.48 0.93 16.87
C GLY A 784 -13.29 0.76 15.92
N PRO A 785 -13.48 0.99 14.61
CA PRO A 785 -12.38 1.07 13.66
C PRO A 785 -11.28 2.07 14.03
N ASP A 786 -11.59 3.18 14.71
CA ASP A 786 -10.57 4.10 15.18
C ASP A 786 -9.82 3.54 16.40
N GLU A 787 -8.66 2.90 16.14
CA GLU A 787 -7.88 2.20 17.17
C GLU A 787 -7.19 3.13 18.19
N TYR A 788 -7.27 4.44 18.00
CA TYR A 788 -6.79 5.40 19.00
C TYR A 788 -7.72 5.49 20.20
N HIS A 789 -8.96 5.03 20.09
CA HIS A 789 -9.97 5.12 21.15
C HIS A 789 -10.29 3.74 21.71
N ASP A 790 -9.64 3.36 22.82
CA ASP A 790 -9.84 2.08 23.49
C ASP A 790 -10.61 2.18 24.82
N GLY A 791 -11.05 3.38 25.18
CA GLY A 791 -11.76 3.69 26.42
C GLY A 791 -12.17 5.15 26.52
N PRO A 792 -12.87 5.53 27.61
CA PRO A 792 -13.26 6.91 27.86
C PRO A 792 -12.06 7.80 28.20
N ARG A 793 -12.28 9.12 28.23
CA ARG A 793 -11.26 10.13 28.57
C ARG A 793 -10.45 9.75 29.81
N GLY A 794 -9.12 9.81 29.67
CA GLY A 794 -8.17 9.51 30.74
C GLY A 794 -8.04 8.05 31.15
N GLN A 795 -8.61 7.09 30.41
CA GLN A 795 -8.60 5.66 30.77
C GLN A 795 -8.33 4.76 29.56
N HIS A 796 -7.43 3.77 29.71
CA HIS A 796 -7.18 2.73 28.69
C HIS A 796 -8.03 1.47 28.92
N GLY A 797 -8.34 0.76 27.83
CA GLY A 797 -8.86 -0.61 27.83
C GLY A 797 -10.24 -0.84 28.44
N GLY A 798 -10.97 0.22 28.80
CA GLY A 798 -12.34 0.15 29.32
C GLY A 798 -13.39 -0.15 28.25
N GLY A 799 -13.06 0.07 26.97
CA GLY A 799 -13.99 0.05 25.85
C GLY A 799 -14.88 1.29 25.81
N LEU A 800 -15.39 1.56 24.62
CA LEU A 800 -16.28 2.65 24.28
C LEU A 800 -17.74 2.26 24.52
N LYS A 801 -18.57 3.26 24.78
CA LYS A 801 -20.03 3.14 24.78
C LYS A 801 -20.58 3.79 23.51
N ASP A 802 -21.50 3.09 22.85
CA ASP A 802 -22.24 3.55 21.68
C ASP A 802 -21.36 4.11 20.55
N ASN A 803 -20.35 3.35 20.12
CA ASN A 803 -19.61 3.67 18.91
C ASN A 803 -20.57 3.67 17.71
N ALA A 804 -20.66 4.78 16.98
CA ALA A 804 -21.66 4.98 15.93
C ALA A 804 -21.54 3.96 14.79
N TYR A 805 -20.30 3.65 14.36
CA TYR A 805 -20.07 2.61 13.35
C TYR A 805 -20.64 1.26 13.79
N THR A 806 -20.30 0.84 15.01
CA THR A 806 -20.75 -0.42 15.60
C THR A 806 -22.27 -0.47 15.74
N ASN A 807 -22.90 0.56 16.30
CA ASN A 807 -24.33 0.57 16.56
C ASN A 807 -25.17 0.62 15.28
N VAL A 808 -24.79 1.45 14.30
CA VAL A 808 -25.51 1.54 13.02
C VAL A 808 -25.36 0.24 12.21
N LEU A 809 -24.17 -0.34 12.17
CA LEU A 809 -23.94 -1.59 11.45
C LEU A 809 -24.55 -2.81 12.18
N ALA A 810 -24.67 -2.79 13.51
CA ALA A 810 -25.44 -3.75 14.28
C ALA A 810 -26.95 -3.64 13.98
N ALA A 811 -27.50 -2.41 13.91
CA ALA A 811 -28.89 -2.20 13.50
C ALA A 811 -29.16 -2.75 12.08
N TRP A 812 -28.24 -2.49 11.15
CA TRP A 812 -28.25 -3.06 9.81
C TRP A 812 -28.22 -4.60 9.85
N LEU A 813 -27.38 -5.20 10.71
CA LEU A 813 -27.28 -6.65 10.87
C LEU A 813 -28.60 -7.23 11.40
N PHE A 814 -29.14 -6.70 12.49
CA PHE A 814 -30.40 -7.16 13.08
C PHE A 814 -31.55 -7.16 12.07
N ARG A 815 -31.65 -6.08 11.27
CA ARG A 815 -32.65 -5.96 10.20
C ARG A 815 -32.48 -7.04 9.14
N HIS A 816 -31.26 -7.29 8.68
CA HIS A 816 -31.01 -8.31 7.65
C HIS A 816 -31.19 -9.73 8.18
N SER A 817 -30.84 -10.00 9.43
CA SER A 817 -31.07 -11.29 10.06
C SER A 817 -32.57 -11.59 10.21
N ALA A 818 -33.37 -10.59 10.55
CA ALA A 818 -34.82 -10.71 10.54
C ALA A 818 -35.37 -10.91 9.11
N HIS A 819 -34.82 -10.17 8.13
CA HIS A 819 -35.19 -10.29 6.72
C HIS A 819 -34.96 -11.71 6.16
N ILE A 820 -33.81 -12.34 6.47
CA ILE A 820 -33.53 -13.75 6.08
C ILE A 820 -34.67 -14.67 6.51
N PHE A 821 -35.19 -14.50 7.72
CA PHE A 821 -36.26 -15.33 8.26
C PHE A 821 -37.61 -15.02 7.60
N HIS A 822 -37.94 -13.75 7.39
CA HIS A 822 -39.25 -13.32 6.88
C HIS A 822 -39.45 -13.57 5.39
N ASP A 823 -38.39 -13.52 4.58
CA ASP A 823 -38.51 -13.55 3.12
C ASP A 823 -38.14 -14.91 2.52
N MET A 824 -37.59 -15.83 3.32
CA MET A 824 -37.42 -17.22 2.90
C MET A 824 -38.76 -17.95 2.74
N VAL A 825 -38.79 -18.85 1.75
CA VAL A 825 -39.93 -19.75 1.51
C VAL A 825 -40.11 -20.73 2.67
N GLU A 826 -41.34 -21.20 2.87
CA GLU A 826 -41.77 -21.96 4.06
C GLU A 826 -40.81 -23.09 4.47
N HIS A 827 -40.42 -23.97 3.53
CA HIS A 827 -39.53 -25.08 3.84
C HIS A 827 -38.11 -24.64 4.26
N GLN A 828 -37.56 -23.56 3.67
CA GLN A 828 -36.25 -23.03 4.05
C GLN A 828 -36.31 -22.39 5.44
N ARG A 829 -37.39 -21.67 5.74
CA ARG A 829 -37.62 -21.09 7.06
C ARG A 829 -37.75 -22.17 8.14
N GLU A 830 -38.51 -23.23 7.87
CA GLU A 830 -38.64 -24.37 8.80
C GLU A 830 -37.29 -25.05 9.05
N GLU A 831 -36.48 -25.23 8.01
CA GLU A 831 -35.13 -25.79 8.13
C GLU A 831 -34.21 -24.88 8.95
N LEU A 832 -34.21 -23.57 8.69
CA LEU A 832 -33.44 -22.59 9.46
C LEU A 832 -33.83 -22.61 10.94
N SER A 833 -35.13 -22.56 11.24
CA SER A 833 -35.65 -22.66 12.61
C SER A 833 -35.18 -23.93 13.30
N ALA A 834 -35.30 -25.08 12.63
CA ALA A 834 -34.90 -26.36 13.21
C ALA A 834 -33.38 -26.47 13.40
N ARG A 835 -32.57 -25.92 12.49
CA ARG A 835 -31.11 -26.01 12.52
C ARG A 835 -30.47 -25.05 13.53
N PHE A 836 -31.05 -23.86 13.71
CA PHE A 836 -30.46 -22.79 14.52
C PHE A 836 -31.25 -22.47 15.79
N ASP A 837 -32.33 -23.20 16.06
CA ASP A 837 -33.22 -23.00 17.21
C ASP A 837 -33.74 -21.55 17.26
N LEU A 838 -34.21 -21.04 16.11
CA LEU A 838 -34.73 -19.67 15.99
C LEU A 838 -36.19 -19.63 16.38
N SER A 839 -36.51 -18.80 17.37
CA SER A 839 -37.89 -18.49 17.73
C SER A 839 -38.39 -17.22 17.03
N PRO A 840 -39.70 -17.11 16.72
CA PRO A 840 -40.27 -15.86 16.22
C PRO A 840 -40.10 -14.67 17.19
N GLU A 841 -39.98 -14.93 18.49
CA GLU A 841 -39.74 -13.90 19.52
C GLU A 841 -38.32 -13.33 19.43
N GLU A 842 -37.33 -14.19 19.21
CA GLU A 842 -35.93 -13.77 18.97
C GLU A 842 -35.84 -12.87 17.73
N VAL A 843 -36.48 -13.27 16.63
CA VAL A 843 -36.53 -12.49 15.39
C VAL A 843 -37.24 -11.14 15.61
N GLY A 844 -38.35 -11.13 16.34
CA GLY A 844 -39.05 -9.89 16.71
C GLY A 844 -38.21 -8.96 17.59
N THR A 845 -37.37 -9.52 18.46
CA THR A 845 -36.44 -8.76 19.30
C THR A 845 -35.36 -8.08 18.46
N TRP A 846 -34.79 -8.80 17.48
CA TRP A 846 -33.82 -8.20 16.55
C TRP A 846 -34.43 -7.03 15.79
N GLN A 847 -35.68 -7.16 15.33
CA GLN A 847 -36.35 -6.06 14.63
C GLN A 847 -36.54 -4.82 15.54
N GLN A 848 -36.89 -5.01 16.81
CA GLN A 848 -36.96 -3.91 17.78
C GLN A 848 -35.59 -3.27 18.04
N MET A 849 -34.53 -4.08 18.17
CA MET A 849 -33.16 -3.58 18.30
C MET A 849 -32.77 -2.76 17.08
N ALA A 850 -33.01 -3.27 15.87
CA ALA A 850 -32.71 -2.58 14.61
C ALA A 850 -33.35 -1.18 14.53
N GLU A 851 -34.58 -1.02 15.01
CA GLU A 851 -35.32 0.25 14.96
C GLU A 851 -34.93 1.24 16.06
N ARG A 852 -34.27 0.78 17.13
CA ARG A 852 -34.07 1.58 18.36
C ARG A 852 -32.65 1.60 18.91
N MET A 853 -31.66 1.12 18.17
CA MET A 853 -30.26 1.32 18.52
C MET A 853 -29.93 2.82 18.71
N PHE A 854 -29.17 3.12 19.76
CA PHE A 854 -28.71 4.46 20.07
C PHE A 854 -27.56 4.89 19.14
N VAL A 855 -27.57 6.15 18.71
CA VAL A 855 -26.52 6.79 17.90
C VAL A 855 -26.23 8.15 18.52
N PRO A 856 -25.00 8.44 18.96
CA PRO A 856 -24.66 9.72 19.54
C PRO A 856 -24.47 10.79 18.46
N PHE A 857 -24.80 12.04 18.80
CA PHE A 857 -24.59 13.22 17.95
C PHE A 857 -23.85 14.29 18.76
N ASN A 858 -22.97 15.03 18.09
CA ASN A 858 -22.28 16.19 18.66
C ASN A 858 -23.23 17.38 18.77
N ALA A 859 -22.85 18.41 19.53
CA ALA A 859 -23.66 19.62 19.72
C ALA A 859 -23.95 20.38 18.42
N ASP A 860 -23.14 20.22 17.38
CA ASP A 860 -23.31 20.85 16.06
C ASP A 860 -24.16 20.00 15.08
N GLY A 861 -24.69 18.87 15.54
CA GLY A 861 -25.52 17.95 14.75
C GLY A 861 -24.70 17.02 13.85
N THR A 862 -23.38 16.96 13.98
CA THR A 862 -22.57 15.90 13.34
C THR A 862 -22.75 14.58 14.08
N ILE A 863 -22.59 13.45 13.38
CA ILE A 863 -22.66 12.12 14.01
C ILE A 863 -21.41 11.96 14.89
N SER A 864 -21.61 11.72 16.19
CA SER A 864 -20.51 11.54 17.13
C SER A 864 -19.92 10.13 16.99
N GLN A 865 -18.60 9.99 17.14
CA GLN A 865 -17.92 8.71 16.94
C GLN A 865 -18.32 7.69 18.01
N PHE A 866 -18.49 8.16 19.25
CA PHE A 866 -19.00 7.39 20.37
C PHE A 866 -19.62 8.32 21.41
N HIS A 867 -20.27 7.75 22.43
CA HIS A 867 -20.85 8.54 23.51
C HIS A 867 -19.76 9.27 24.32
N GLY A 868 -19.78 10.60 24.33
CA GLY A 868 -18.81 11.45 25.04
C GLY A 868 -17.61 11.91 24.20
N TYR A 869 -17.59 11.62 22.89
CA TYR A 869 -16.53 12.12 22.00
C TYR A 869 -16.51 13.66 21.91
N ASP A 870 -17.68 14.30 21.96
CA ASP A 870 -17.76 15.77 21.88
C ASP A 870 -17.13 16.49 23.09
N ASP A 871 -16.97 15.77 24.21
CA ASP A 871 -16.37 16.28 25.46
C ASP A 871 -14.82 16.16 25.48
N LEU A 872 -14.22 15.58 24.44
CA LEU A 872 -12.77 15.48 24.30
C LEU A 872 -12.14 16.81 23.90
N ASP A 873 -10.87 16.99 24.20
CA ASP A 873 -10.13 18.21 23.85
C ASP A 873 -9.76 18.20 22.36
N GLU A 874 -9.57 19.36 21.73
CA GLU A 874 -9.00 19.40 20.37
C GLU A 874 -7.48 19.19 20.45
N LEU A 875 -6.93 18.41 19.51
CA LEU A 875 -5.48 18.26 19.38
C LEU A 875 -4.87 19.51 18.74
N ASP A 876 -3.71 19.94 19.22
CA ASP A 876 -2.90 20.96 18.53
C ASP A 876 -2.21 20.35 17.29
N TRP A 877 -2.97 20.22 16.20
CA TRP A 877 -2.50 19.61 14.95
C TRP A 877 -1.29 20.32 14.36
N GLU A 878 -1.22 21.64 14.47
CA GLU A 878 -0.11 22.44 13.93
C GLU A 878 1.17 22.14 14.71
N TYR A 879 1.10 22.10 16.05
CA TYR A 879 2.23 21.73 16.89
C TYR A 879 2.74 20.32 16.57
N TYR A 880 1.86 19.31 16.53
CA TYR A 880 2.29 17.93 16.26
C TYR A 880 2.83 17.73 14.86
N ARG A 881 2.25 18.38 13.83
CA ARG A 881 2.76 18.35 12.44
C ARG A 881 4.11 19.08 12.30
N ALA A 882 4.35 20.14 13.08
CA ALA A 882 5.63 20.83 13.08
C ALA A 882 6.72 20.03 13.82
N LYS A 883 6.36 19.47 14.98
CA LYS A 883 7.28 18.72 15.86
C LYS A 883 7.66 17.37 15.28
N TYR A 884 6.68 16.59 14.83
CA TYR A 884 6.88 15.23 14.33
C TYR A 884 6.69 15.18 12.82
N ARG A 885 7.62 14.51 12.11
CA ARG A 885 7.50 14.34 10.65
C ARG A 885 6.32 13.46 10.24
N ASN A 886 6.07 12.40 11.01
CA ASN A 886 4.97 11.47 10.78
C ASN A 886 4.15 11.36 12.06
N ILE A 887 2.86 11.66 11.97
CA ILE A 887 1.89 11.61 13.07
C ILE A 887 0.95 10.40 12.95
N GLY A 888 1.24 9.44 12.07
CA GLY A 888 0.42 8.24 11.87
C GLY A 888 0.37 7.30 13.08
N ARG A 889 1.28 7.47 14.05
CA ARG A 889 1.31 6.74 15.34
C ARG A 889 1.22 7.69 16.53
N LEU A 890 0.23 8.59 16.52
CA LEU A 890 -0.03 9.52 17.63
C LEU A 890 -0.24 8.79 18.97
N ASP A 891 -0.74 7.56 18.95
CA ASP A 891 -0.81 6.68 20.13
C ASP A 891 0.54 6.52 20.81
N LEU A 892 1.60 6.26 20.04
CA LEU A 892 2.95 6.08 20.57
C LEU A 892 3.62 7.41 20.92
N LEU A 893 3.33 8.46 20.16
CA LEU A 893 3.91 9.80 20.38
C LEU A 893 3.37 10.45 21.65
N LEU A 894 2.04 10.41 21.84
CA LEU A 894 1.40 10.96 23.03
C LEU A 894 1.79 10.16 24.28
N GLU A 895 1.85 8.83 24.19
CA GLU A 895 2.29 8.00 25.32
C GLU A 895 3.72 8.35 25.74
N ASN A 896 4.60 8.61 24.78
CA ASN A 896 5.97 9.03 25.07
C ASN A 896 6.02 10.40 25.79
N GLU A 897 5.05 11.26 25.55
CA GLU A 897 4.87 12.55 26.23
C GLU A 897 4.12 12.44 27.56
N GLY A 898 3.69 11.24 27.97
CA GLY A 898 2.91 11.00 29.18
C GLY A 898 1.43 11.36 29.04
N ASP A 899 0.93 11.40 27.81
CA ASP A 899 -0.46 11.67 27.45
C ASP A 899 -1.07 10.48 26.68
N MET A 900 -2.32 10.59 26.24
CA MET A 900 -3.02 9.53 25.54
C MET A 900 -4.05 10.05 24.54
N THR A 901 -4.30 9.25 23.51
CA THR A 901 -5.24 9.57 22.43
C THR A 901 -6.68 9.72 22.90
N ASN A 902 -7.13 8.96 23.91
CA ASN A 902 -8.51 9.05 24.44
C ASN A 902 -8.86 10.43 25.03
N ASN A 903 -7.90 11.35 25.16
CA ASN A 903 -8.15 12.70 25.63
C ASN A 903 -8.62 13.65 24.52
N TYR A 904 -8.47 13.28 23.24
CA TYR A 904 -8.54 14.21 22.13
C TYR A 904 -9.51 13.79 21.02
N LYS A 905 -10.09 14.78 20.34
CA LYS A 905 -10.82 14.62 19.08
C LYS A 905 -9.86 14.36 17.92
N LEU A 906 -9.41 13.13 17.77
CA LEU A 906 -8.53 12.67 16.69
C LEU A 906 -8.97 11.29 16.20
N ALA A 907 -8.43 10.82 15.07
CA ALA A 907 -8.68 9.47 14.58
C ALA A 907 -7.48 8.91 13.81
N LYS A 908 -7.16 7.62 14.04
CA LYS A 908 -6.13 6.87 13.30
C LYS A 908 -6.59 6.62 11.86
N GLN A 909 -7.84 6.21 11.73
CA GLN A 909 -8.48 5.81 10.47
C GLN A 909 -9.97 6.13 10.50
N ALA A 910 -10.65 5.85 9.39
CA ALA A 910 -12.08 6.10 9.27
C ALA A 910 -12.90 5.17 10.20
N ASP A 911 -13.79 5.76 10.99
CA ASP A 911 -14.74 5.06 11.87
C ASP A 911 -16.18 5.49 11.55
N THR A 912 -16.59 6.69 11.94
CA THR A 912 -17.96 7.18 11.63
C THR A 912 -18.19 7.32 10.13
N ILE A 913 -17.21 7.86 9.40
CA ILE A 913 -17.29 8.01 7.95
C ILE A 913 -17.18 6.68 7.21
N MET A 914 -16.81 5.59 7.89
CA MET A 914 -16.87 4.24 7.34
C MET A 914 -18.32 3.84 7.02
N LEU A 915 -19.32 4.40 7.73
CA LEU A 915 -20.73 4.20 7.41
C LEU A 915 -21.10 4.80 6.05
N VAL A 916 -20.55 5.98 5.72
CA VAL A 916 -20.71 6.60 4.39
C VAL A 916 -19.98 5.77 3.34
N TYR A 917 -18.81 5.24 3.66
CA TYR A 917 -18.12 4.30 2.77
C TYR A 917 -18.96 3.08 2.48
N LEU A 918 -19.61 2.44 3.45
CA LEU A 918 -20.39 1.22 3.21
C LEU A 918 -21.71 1.48 2.49
N PHE A 919 -22.49 2.47 2.93
CA PHE A 919 -23.87 2.67 2.47
C PHE A 919 -24.02 3.76 1.41
N GLY A 920 -22.99 4.59 1.20
CA GLY A 920 -23.13 5.88 0.53
C GLY A 920 -23.94 6.89 1.37
N PRO A 921 -23.99 8.16 0.95
CA PRO A 921 -24.74 9.19 1.68
C PRO A 921 -26.24 8.85 1.82
N ASP A 922 -26.86 8.42 0.72
CA ASP A 922 -28.29 8.06 0.68
C ASP A 922 -28.62 6.85 1.56
N GLY A 923 -27.77 5.82 1.51
CA GLY A 923 -27.98 4.61 2.29
C GLY A 923 -27.84 4.88 3.78
N LEU A 924 -26.90 5.73 4.20
CA LEU A 924 -26.74 6.09 5.60
C LEU A 924 -27.93 6.91 6.13
N VAL A 925 -28.42 7.89 5.36
CA VAL A 925 -29.65 8.62 5.71
C VAL A 925 -30.83 7.66 5.87
N GLU A 926 -30.96 6.69 4.97
CA GLU A 926 -32.02 5.70 5.03
C GLU A 926 -31.92 4.77 6.26
N GLU A 927 -30.73 4.27 6.59
CA GLU A 927 -30.54 3.44 7.79
C GLU A 927 -30.80 4.24 9.09
N LEU A 928 -30.31 5.47 9.19
CA LEU A 928 -30.58 6.32 10.37
C LEU A 928 -32.08 6.66 10.49
N GLY A 929 -32.75 6.89 9.37
CA GLY A 929 -34.21 7.08 9.32
C GLY A 929 -34.99 5.86 9.83
N ARG A 930 -34.55 4.65 9.49
CA ARG A 930 -35.13 3.39 10.02
C ARG A 930 -34.96 3.26 11.54
N MET A 931 -33.90 3.85 12.08
CA MET A 931 -33.59 3.88 13.52
C MET A 931 -34.27 5.06 14.27
N GLY A 932 -35.12 5.82 13.57
CA GLY A 932 -35.88 6.94 14.12
C GLY A 932 -35.09 8.23 14.28
N TYR A 933 -34.01 8.44 13.51
CA TYR A 933 -33.28 9.71 13.45
C TYR A 933 -33.61 10.49 12.19
N ASP A 934 -33.74 11.80 12.31
CA ASP A 934 -33.93 12.71 11.18
C ASP A 934 -32.59 13.38 10.84
N VAL A 935 -31.93 12.87 9.81
CA VAL A 935 -30.60 13.31 9.37
C VAL A 935 -30.65 13.59 7.87
N ASP A 936 -30.20 14.77 7.46
CA ASP A 936 -30.13 15.18 6.06
C ASP A 936 -28.72 15.04 5.48
N HIS A 937 -28.60 15.17 4.16
CA HIS A 937 -27.31 15.11 3.47
C HIS A 937 -26.31 16.18 3.94
N ALA A 938 -26.81 17.33 4.41
CA ALA A 938 -25.95 18.39 4.93
C ALA A 938 -25.29 17.96 6.25
N ALA A 939 -25.98 17.22 7.11
CA ALA A 939 -25.40 16.64 8.31
C ALA A 939 -24.35 15.56 7.99
N ILE A 940 -24.58 14.75 6.94
CA ILE A 940 -23.58 13.78 6.46
C ILE A 940 -22.33 14.50 5.95
N GLU A 941 -22.49 15.53 5.14
CA GLU A 941 -21.37 16.33 4.63
C GLU A 941 -20.56 16.99 5.75
N ARG A 942 -21.23 17.64 6.71
CA ARG A 942 -20.57 18.20 7.90
C ARG A 942 -19.82 17.14 8.70
N THR A 943 -20.40 15.94 8.85
CA THR A 943 -19.76 14.81 9.54
C THR A 943 -18.50 14.37 8.80
N VAL A 944 -18.54 14.27 7.47
CA VAL A 944 -17.37 13.91 6.66
C VAL A 944 -16.25 14.94 6.79
N ASP A 945 -16.56 16.23 6.59
CA ASP A 945 -15.58 17.31 6.73
C ASP A 945 -14.99 17.36 8.16
N PHE A 946 -15.82 17.11 9.19
CA PHE A 946 -15.40 17.08 10.60
C PHE A 946 -14.33 16.01 10.89
N TYR A 947 -14.51 14.77 10.40
CA TYR A 947 -13.57 13.68 10.66
C TYR A 947 -12.36 13.68 9.73
N ILE A 948 -12.51 14.12 8.47
CA ILE A 948 -11.36 14.27 7.57
C ILE A 948 -10.35 15.26 8.15
N ALA A 949 -10.83 16.37 8.73
CA ALA A 949 -9.96 17.37 9.35
C ALA A 949 -9.20 16.85 10.59
N ARG A 950 -9.69 15.78 11.23
CA ARG A 950 -9.17 15.22 12.49
C ARG A 950 -8.51 13.84 12.33
N SER A 951 -8.19 13.44 11.10
CA SER A 951 -7.52 12.17 10.84
C SER A 951 -6.00 12.35 10.74
N SER A 952 -5.25 11.44 11.37
CA SER A 952 -3.79 11.37 11.21
C SER A 952 -3.35 10.54 9.99
N HIS A 953 -4.28 9.82 9.36
CA HIS A 953 -4.02 8.83 8.31
C HIS A 953 -2.99 7.76 8.70
N GLY A 954 -3.03 7.31 9.96
CA GLY A 954 -2.16 6.26 10.51
C GLY A 954 -2.40 4.85 9.99
N SER A 955 -3.26 4.70 8.99
CA SER A 955 -3.59 3.45 8.30
C SER A 955 -3.76 3.72 6.81
N SER A 956 -3.26 2.83 5.96
CA SER A 956 -3.45 2.92 4.51
C SER A 956 -4.94 2.90 4.12
N LEU A 957 -5.78 2.21 4.90
CA LEU A 957 -7.23 2.13 4.70
C LEU A 957 -7.92 3.49 4.85
N SER A 958 -7.38 4.38 5.71
CA SER A 958 -7.94 5.72 5.92
C SER A 958 -7.95 6.54 4.63
N ARG A 959 -6.89 6.46 3.82
CA ARG A 959 -6.77 7.22 2.56
C ARG A 959 -7.81 6.78 1.54
N VAL A 960 -8.06 5.48 1.44
CA VAL A 960 -9.10 4.91 0.57
C VAL A 960 -10.48 5.39 1.00
N VAL A 961 -10.81 5.30 2.29
CA VAL A 961 -12.12 5.71 2.78
C VAL A 961 -12.33 7.20 2.53
N ASN A 962 -11.34 8.04 2.83
CA ASN A 962 -11.41 9.48 2.58
C ASN A 962 -11.62 9.79 1.09
N ALA A 963 -10.89 9.10 0.20
CA ALA A 963 -11.09 9.23 -1.24
C ALA A 963 -12.51 8.83 -1.67
N SER A 964 -13.03 7.72 -1.18
CA SER A 964 -14.37 7.22 -1.50
C SER A 964 -15.48 8.15 -0.99
N VAL A 965 -15.45 8.57 0.28
CA VAL A 965 -16.50 9.44 0.83
C VAL A 965 -16.46 10.84 0.21
N LEU A 966 -15.26 11.36 -0.10
CA LEU A 966 -15.14 12.59 -0.87
C LEU A 966 -15.64 12.38 -2.31
N ALA A 967 -15.42 11.22 -2.93
CA ALA A 967 -15.92 10.97 -4.28
C ALA A 967 -17.44 11.03 -4.35
N TRP A 968 -18.14 10.56 -3.31
CA TRP A 968 -19.62 10.66 -3.22
C TRP A 968 -20.17 12.07 -3.00
N LEU A 969 -19.38 12.98 -2.43
CA LEU A 969 -19.83 14.31 -2.03
C LEU A 969 -19.26 15.41 -2.95
N HIS A 970 -17.98 15.29 -3.26
CA HIS A 970 -17.14 16.25 -3.97
C HIS A 970 -16.09 15.54 -4.85
N PRO A 971 -16.47 14.95 -6.00
CA PRO A 971 -15.58 14.17 -6.86
C PRO A 971 -14.27 14.87 -7.22
N ASP A 972 -14.30 16.16 -7.53
CA ASP A 972 -13.06 16.89 -7.87
C ASP A 972 -12.10 17.03 -6.67
N ARG A 973 -12.63 17.14 -5.44
CA ARG A 973 -11.80 17.19 -4.22
C ARG A 973 -11.24 15.82 -3.85
N SER A 974 -11.88 14.73 -4.26
CA SER A 974 -11.39 13.38 -3.94
C SER A 974 -10.17 12.97 -4.74
N TRP A 975 -9.89 13.62 -5.88
CA TRP A 975 -8.80 13.24 -6.77
C TRP A 975 -7.44 13.16 -6.05
N SER A 976 -7.09 14.17 -5.24
CA SER A 976 -5.82 14.16 -4.50
C SER A 976 -5.76 13.01 -3.49
N SER A 977 -6.84 12.79 -2.72
CA SER A 977 -6.92 11.67 -1.76
C SER A 977 -6.86 10.31 -2.45
N PHE A 978 -7.45 10.20 -3.64
CA PHE A 978 -7.40 9.00 -4.47
C PHE A 978 -5.98 8.71 -4.99
N GLN A 979 -5.27 9.73 -5.48
CA GLN A 979 -3.86 9.60 -5.87
C GLN A 979 -2.98 9.17 -4.69
N ASP A 980 -3.18 9.77 -3.52
CA ASP A 980 -2.47 9.39 -2.31
C ASP A 980 -2.75 7.94 -1.87
N ALA A 981 -3.97 7.41 -2.11
CA ALA A 981 -4.31 6.03 -1.86
C ALA A 981 -3.67 5.06 -2.88
N LEU A 982 -3.58 5.46 -4.15
CA LEU A 982 -2.98 4.66 -5.23
C LEU A 982 -1.47 4.48 -5.08
N LEU A 983 -0.79 5.49 -4.54
CA LEU A 983 0.67 5.50 -4.50
C LEU A 983 1.25 4.93 -3.19
N VAL A 984 0.40 4.43 -2.27
CA VAL A 984 0.84 3.96 -0.94
C VAL A 984 1.99 2.96 -1.04
N ASP A 985 1.85 1.91 -1.86
CA ASP A 985 2.88 0.87 -2.00
C ASP A 985 3.96 1.21 -3.05
N LEU A 986 3.60 1.98 -4.09
CA LEU A 986 4.57 2.37 -5.13
C LEU A 986 5.63 3.35 -4.62
N ASP A 987 5.22 4.29 -3.76
CA ASP A 987 6.09 5.29 -3.15
C ASP A 987 6.48 4.94 -1.70
N ASP A 988 5.84 3.92 -1.09
CA ASP A 988 6.01 3.54 0.32
C ASP A 988 5.75 4.72 1.29
N THR A 989 4.65 5.42 1.04
CA THR A 989 4.26 6.64 1.78
C THR A 989 3.96 6.42 3.27
N GLN A 990 3.85 5.16 3.71
CA GLN A 990 3.69 4.79 5.13
C GLN A 990 5.04 4.68 5.87
N GLY A 991 6.15 4.66 5.13
CA GLY A 991 7.50 4.77 5.68
C GLY A 991 8.12 3.43 6.07
N GLY A 992 8.34 2.54 5.10
CA GLY A 992 9.12 1.32 5.23
C GLY A 992 8.30 0.03 5.25
N THR A 993 6.97 0.12 5.31
CA THR A 993 6.10 -1.04 5.56
C THR A 993 5.81 -1.86 4.32
N THR A 994 5.94 -1.30 3.12
CA THR A 994 5.76 -2.08 1.87
C THR A 994 6.82 -3.16 1.72
N GLY A 995 8.03 -2.98 2.28
CA GLY A 995 9.06 -4.04 2.29
C GLY A 995 8.59 -5.34 2.97
N GLU A 996 7.69 -5.23 3.94
CA GLU A 996 7.11 -6.34 4.71
C GLU A 996 5.92 -7.02 4.02
N GLY A 997 5.42 -6.42 2.93
CA GLY A 997 4.28 -6.89 2.14
C GLY A 997 3.36 -5.76 1.67
N ILE A 998 2.58 -6.02 0.61
CA ILE A 998 1.65 -5.05 0.03
C ILE A 998 0.48 -4.69 0.97
N HIS A 999 -0.21 -3.58 0.75
CA HIS A 999 -1.43 -3.24 1.49
C HIS A 999 -2.69 -3.72 0.73
N LEU A 1000 -2.98 -5.03 0.76
CA LEU A 1000 -4.00 -5.66 -0.10
C LEU A 1000 -5.41 -5.04 0.05
N GLY A 1001 -5.82 -4.69 1.27
CA GLY A 1001 -7.09 -4.00 1.52
C GLY A 1001 -7.15 -2.62 0.86
N ALA A 1002 -6.06 -1.85 0.94
CA ALA A 1002 -5.95 -0.55 0.27
C ALA A 1002 -5.91 -0.67 -1.25
N MET A 1003 -5.25 -1.71 -1.77
CA MET A 1003 -5.20 -2.00 -3.21
C MET A 1003 -6.60 -2.26 -3.77
N ALA A 1004 -7.35 -3.18 -3.15
CA ALA A 1004 -8.72 -3.47 -3.56
C ALA A 1004 -9.65 -2.26 -3.36
N GLY A 1005 -9.53 -1.57 -2.22
CA GLY A 1005 -10.33 -0.40 -1.91
C GLY A 1005 -10.09 0.77 -2.88
N SER A 1006 -8.88 0.94 -3.43
CA SER A 1006 -8.62 1.95 -4.47
C SER A 1006 -9.37 1.65 -5.77
N VAL A 1007 -9.52 0.37 -6.13
CA VAL A 1007 -10.35 -0.05 -7.27
C VAL A 1007 -11.83 0.22 -6.99
N ASP A 1008 -12.27 -0.05 -5.76
CA ASP A 1008 -13.64 0.23 -5.30
C ASP A 1008 -13.99 1.73 -5.39
N VAL A 1009 -13.04 2.66 -5.14
CA VAL A 1009 -13.28 4.10 -5.37
C VAL A 1009 -13.71 4.37 -6.82
N VAL A 1010 -13.06 3.73 -7.79
CA VAL A 1010 -13.36 3.93 -9.21
C VAL A 1010 -14.70 3.31 -9.58
N THR A 1011 -14.93 2.05 -9.22
CA THR A 1011 -16.12 1.31 -9.67
C THR A 1011 -17.37 1.67 -8.88
N ARG A 1012 -17.26 1.87 -7.56
CA ARG A 1012 -18.39 2.12 -6.68
C ARG A 1012 -18.64 3.58 -6.41
N ALA A 1013 -17.61 4.38 -6.13
CA ALA A 1013 -17.80 5.79 -5.79
C ALA A 1013 -17.90 6.69 -7.04
N TYR A 1014 -16.94 6.64 -7.97
CA TYR A 1014 -16.99 7.46 -9.20
C TYR A 1014 -18.00 6.95 -10.21
N ALA A 1015 -18.00 5.65 -10.51
CA ALA A 1015 -18.99 5.06 -11.42
C ALA A 1015 -20.37 4.85 -10.76
N GLY A 1016 -20.46 4.95 -9.44
CA GLY A 1016 -21.72 4.87 -8.70
C GLY A 1016 -22.34 3.48 -8.62
N LEU A 1017 -21.59 2.41 -8.93
CA LEU A 1017 -22.11 1.03 -8.96
C LEU A 1017 -22.47 0.55 -7.56
N ARG A 1018 -23.73 0.18 -7.33
CA ARG A 1018 -24.17 -0.46 -6.08
C ARG A 1018 -24.95 -1.74 -6.37
N VAL A 1019 -24.78 -2.73 -5.49
CA VAL A 1019 -25.58 -3.95 -5.48
C VAL A 1019 -26.59 -3.85 -4.35
N ARG A 1020 -27.89 -3.85 -4.68
CA ARG A 1020 -28.94 -3.65 -3.68
C ARG A 1020 -30.24 -4.31 -4.12
N GLY A 1021 -30.91 -5.02 -3.20
CA GLY A 1021 -32.29 -5.49 -3.37
C GLY A 1021 -32.52 -6.41 -4.58
N GLY A 1022 -31.47 -7.08 -5.06
CA GLY A 1022 -31.53 -7.88 -6.27
C GLY A 1022 -31.49 -7.12 -7.60
N TRP A 1023 -31.03 -5.86 -7.60
CA TRP A 1023 -30.69 -5.09 -8.80
C TRP A 1023 -29.28 -4.48 -8.71
N LEU A 1024 -28.80 -3.94 -9.83
CA LEU A 1024 -27.65 -3.04 -9.86
C LEU A 1024 -28.11 -1.59 -9.98
N GLU A 1025 -27.46 -0.68 -9.27
CA GLU A 1025 -27.72 0.75 -9.34
C GLU A 1025 -26.47 1.49 -9.80
N PHE A 1026 -26.63 2.54 -10.59
CA PHE A 1026 -25.58 3.46 -11.02
C PHE A 1026 -26.00 4.90 -10.71
N ASP A 1027 -25.11 5.62 -10.03
CA ASP A 1027 -25.18 7.07 -9.82
C ASP A 1027 -23.82 7.72 -10.16
N PRO A 1028 -23.47 7.82 -11.46
CA PRO A 1028 -22.10 8.17 -11.86
C PRO A 1028 -21.75 9.63 -11.60
N ALA A 1029 -20.57 9.87 -11.02
CA ALA A 1029 -19.99 11.18 -10.75
C ALA A 1029 -18.47 11.13 -10.94
N LEU A 1030 -18.01 11.26 -12.19
CA LEU A 1030 -16.58 11.28 -12.51
C LEU A 1030 -15.94 12.65 -12.15
N PRO A 1031 -14.73 12.65 -11.57
CA PRO A 1031 -13.96 13.87 -11.37
C PRO A 1031 -13.47 14.42 -12.72
N SER A 1032 -13.23 15.72 -12.80
CA SER A 1032 -12.82 16.41 -14.05
C SER A 1032 -11.52 15.89 -14.68
N GLN A 1033 -10.67 15.22 -13.89
CA GLN A 1033 -9.44 14.58 -14.35
C GLN A 1033 -9.70 13.28 -15.12
N LEU A 1034 -10.84 12.61 -14.90
CA LEU A 1034 -11.19 11.34 -15.54
C LEU A 1034 -12.22 11.56 -16.66
N GLN A 1035 -11.77 11.47 -17.91
CA GLN A 1035 -12.66 11.63 -19.06
C GLN A 1035 -13.68 10.49 -19.19
N SER A 1036 -13.26 9.26 -18.88
CA SER A 1036 -14.10 8.08 -18.97
C SER A 1036 -13.50 6.90 -18.20
N VAL A 1037 -14.35 5.96 -17.81
CA VAL A 1037 -13.95 4.71 -17.14
C VAL A 1037 -14.64 3.53 -17.81
N THR A 1038 -13.90 2.45 -18.04
CA THR A 1038 -14.43 1.16 -18.53
C THR A 1038 -14.03 0.02 -17.60
N PHE A 1039 -14.97 -0.85 -17.27
CA PHE A 1039 -14.72 -2.07 -16.49
C PHE A 1039 -15.79 -3.14 -16.77
N THR A 1040 -15.59 -4.34 -16.24
CA THR A 1040 -16.50 -5.48 -16.39
C THR A 1040 -16.92 -6.03 -15.03
N VAL A 1041 -18.18 -6.39 -14.87
CA VAL A 1041 -18.68 -7.08 -13.66
C VAL A 1041 -19.49 -8.33 -14.01
N LEU A 1042 -19.48 -9.30 -13.10
CA LEU A 1042 -20.30 -10.49 -13.10
C LEU A 1042 -21.37 -10.34 -12.02
N TYR A 1043 -22.63 -10.24 -12.43
CA TYR A 1043 -23.77 -10.13 -11.52
C TYR A 1043 -24.81 -11.19 -11.88
N ARG A 1044 -25.14 -12.07 -10.92
CA ARG A 1044 -26.15 -13.15 -11.09
C ARG A 1044 -26.03 -13.93 -12.42
N GLY A 1045 -24.79 -14.24 -12.83
CA GLY A 1045 -24.47 -14.98 -14.05
C GLY A 1045 -24.33 -14.15 -15.34
N GLN A 1046 -24.71 -12.88 -15.31
CA GLN A 1046 -24.56 -11.93 -16.41
C GLN A 1046 -23.20 -11.23 -16.32
N VAL A 1047 -22.39 -11.33 -17.38
CA VAL A 1047 -21.19 -10.49 -17.53
C VAL A 1047 -21.62 -9.18 -18.19
N ILE A 1048 -21.37 -8.06 -17.51
CA ILE A 1048 -21.79 -6.72 -17.90
C ILE A 1048 -20.54 -5.87 -18.08
N ARG A 1049 -20.32 -5.38 -19.31
CA ARG A 1049 -19.32 -4.35 -19.58
C ARG A 1049 -19.95 -3.00 -19.34
N VAL A 1050 -19.27 -2.17 -18.55
CA VAL A 1050 -19.69 -0.82 -18.16
C VAL A 1050 -18.71 0.17 -18.80
N CYS A 1051 -19.24 1.18 -19.49
CA CYS A 1051 -18.46 2.30 -20.02
C CYS A 1051 -19.17 3.60 -19.64
N ILE A 1052 -18.45 4.51 -18.97
CA ILE A 1052 -18.98 5.75 -18.43
C ILE A 1052 -18.09 6.89 -18.90
N ASP A 1053 -18.69 7.96 -19.42
CA ASP A 1053 -18.09 9.29 -19.55
C ASP A 1053 -18.96 10.32 -18.80
N HIS A 1054 -18.63 11.61 -18.88
CA HIS A 1054 -19.40 12.67 -18.21
C HIS A 1054 -20.83 12.90 -18.75
N HIS A 1055 -21.22 12.24 -19.85
CA HIS A 1055 -22.46 12.46 -20.56
C HIS A 1055 -23.28 11.18 -20.77
N VAL A 1056 -22.65 10.01 -20.72
CA VAL A 1056 -23.26 8.74 -21.12
C VAL A 1056 -22.76 7.60 -20.23
N LEU A 1057 -23.70 6.77 -19.80
CA LEU A 1057 -23.46 5.41 -19.31
C LEU A 1057 -23.90 4.41 -20.39
N GLU A 1058 -22.97 3.56 -20.84
CA GLU A 1058 -23.24 2.41 -21.71
C GLU A 1058 -23.02 1.10 -20.94
N LEU A 1059 -24.02 0.22 -21.03
CA LEU A 1059 -24.02 -1.11 -20.42
C LEU A 1059 -24.22 -2.16 -21.51
N GLU A 1060 -23.34 -3.16 -21.55
CA GLU A 1060 -23.42 -4.27 -22.49
C GLU A 1060 -23.43 -5.61 -21.73
N GLY A 1061 -24.56 -6.32 -21.82
CA GLY A 1061 -24.69 -7.66 -21.26
C GLY A 1061 -24.21 -8.71 -22.25
N SER A 1062 -23.17 -9.50 -21.93
CA SER A 1062 -22.58 -10.46 -22.87
C SER A 1062 -23.10 -11.91 -22.71
N SER A 1063 -23.66 -12.28 -21.55
CA SER A 1063 -24.15 -13.65 -21.30
C SER A 1063 -25.57 -13.90 -21.85
N ARG A 1064 -25.68 -14.32 -23.12
CA ARG A 1064 -26.98 -14.53 -23.83
C ARG A 1064 -28.02 -15.46 -23.18
N ARG A 1065 -27.63 -16.27 -22.20
CA ARG A 1065 -28.51 -17.23 -21.50
C ARG A 1065 -28.63 -16.98 -20.00
N ALA A 1066 -28.02 -15.93 -19.47
CA ALA A 1066 -28.25 -15.54 -18.09
C ALA A 1066 -29.62 -14.85 -17.97
N ASP A 1067 -30.13 -14.82 -16.74
CA ASP A 1067 -31.38 -14.12 -16.44
C ASP A 1067 -31.24 -12.61 -16.68
N ASP A 1068 -32.38 -11.97 -16.92
CA ASP A 1068 -32.44 -10.53 -17.11
C ASP A 1068 -32.02 -9.80 -15.82
N VAL A 1069 -31.23 -8.73 -15.95
CA VAL A 1069 -30.76 -7.94 -14.82
C VAL A 1069 -31.50 -6.61 -14.76
N THR A 1070 -32.12 -6.31 -13.62
CA THR A 1070 -32.68 -4.99 -13.34
C THR A 1070 -31.56 -4.01 -13.02
N ILE A 1071 -31.57 -2.86 -13.70
CA ILE A 1071 -30.60 -1.77 -13.56
C ILE A 1071 -31.34 -0.49 -13.19
N HIS A 1072 -30.91 0.21 -12.15
CA HIS A 1072 -31.37 1.55 -11.84
C HIS A 1072 -30.29 2.59 -12.19
N VAL A 1073 -30.66 3.66 -12.88
CA VAL A 1073 -29.77 4.80 -13.17
C VAL A 1073 -30.46 6.08 -12.75
N HIS A 1074 -29.91 6.79 -11.76
CA HIS A 1074 -30.54 7.98 -11.14
C HIS A 1074 -32.01 7.76 -10.73
N GLY A 1075 -32.36 6.53 -10.32
CA GLY A 1075 -33.72 6.13 -9.92
C GLY A 1075 -34.64 5.66 -11.06
N ALA A 1076 -34.24 5.78 -12.33
CA ALA A 1076 -34.97 5.20 -13.46
C ALA A 1076 -34.60 3.72 -13.64
N GLU A 1077 -35.59 2.86 -13.84
CA GLU A 1077 -35.41 1.41 -14.00
C GLU A 1077 -35.25 1.01 -15.48
N TYR A 1078 -34.31 0.10 -15.72
CA TYR A 1078 -34.02 -0.53 -17.00
C TYR A 1078 -33.85 -2.04 -16.81
N VAL A 1079 -34.11 -2.82 -17.86
CA VAL A 1079 -33.88 -4.27 -17.86
C VAL A 1079 -32.83 -4.60 -18.91
N LEU A 1080 -31.70 -5.16 -18.46
CA LEU A 1080 -30.58 -5.57 -19.31
C LEU A 1080 -30.65 -7.07 -19.59
N LYS A 1081 -30.86 -7.42 -20.86
CA LYS A 1081 -30.86 -8.81 -21.34
C LYS A 1081 -29.49 -9.24 -21.85
N GLY A 1082 -29.26 -10.55 -21.89
CA GLY A 1082 -28.11 -11.14 -22.59
C GLY A 1082 -28.01 -10.73 -24.06
N GLY A 1083 -26.88 -10.15 -24.46
CA GLY A 1083 -26.60 -9.60 -25.79
C GLY A 1083 -27.15 -8.20 -26.05
N GLN A 1084 -27.78 -7.57 -25.06
CA GLN A 1084 -28.32 -6.21 -25.19
C GLN A 1084 -27.29 -5.15 -24.82
N LYS A 1085 -27.38 -4.00 -25.49
CA LYS A 1085 -26.73 -2.76 -25.07
C LYS A 1085 -27.76 -1.74 -24.62
N ILE A 1086 -27.52 -1.08 -23.49
CA ILE A 1086 -28.30 0.04 -22.97
C ILE A 1086 -27.40 1.25 -22.96
N ARG A 1087 -27.90 2.39 -23.45
CA ARG A 1087 -27.21 3.67 -23.43
C ARG A 1087 -28.10 4.70 -22.74
N VAL A 1088 -27.62 5.26 -21.63
CA VAL A 1088 -28.34 6.24 -20.80
C VAL A 1088 -27.58 7.56 -20.84
N ALA A 1089 -28.27 8.66 -21.14
CA ALA A 1089 -27.69 9.99 -21.06
C ALA A 1089 -27.67 10.46 -19.59
N LEU A 1090 -26.52 10.93 -19.14
CA LEU A 1090 -26.30 11.53 -17.83
C LEU A 1090 -26.56 13.04 -17.96
N GLN A 1091 -27.51 13.58 -17.19
CA GLN A 1091 -27.81 15.01 -17.25
C GLN A 1091 -26.74 15.79 -16.47
N HIS A 1092 -26.12 16.80 -17.11
CA HIS A 1092 -25.22 17.73 -16.41
C HIS A 1092 -25.98 18.56 -15.39
N GLY A 1093 -25.52 18.50 -14.13
CA GLY A 1093 -25.82 19.48 -13.11
C GLY A 1093 -27.30 19.54 -12.70
N HIS A 1094 -27.66 18.77 -11.69
CA HIS A 1094 -28.55 19.29 -10.66
C HIS A 1094 -27.74 19.41 -9.38
N GLN A 1095 -27.60 20.64 -8.89
CA GLN A 1095 -27.55 20.84 -7.44
C GLN A 1095 -28.57 19.89 -6.83
N ARG A 1096 -28.17 19.06 -5.86
CA ARG A 1096 -29.04 18.17 -5.09
C ARG A 1096 -30.23 18.98 -4.53
N SER A 1097 -31.27 19.20 -5.32
CA SER A 1097 -32.51 19.77 -4.84
C SER A 1097 -33.26 18.62 -4.20
N ALA A 1098 -33.53 18.75 -2.90
CA ALA A 1098 -34.29 17.81 -2.09
C ALA A 1098 -35.39 17.11 -2.90
N ARG A 1099 -35.27 15.78 -3.05
CA ARG A 1099 -36.37 14.96 -3.57
C ARG A 1099 -37.57 15.13 -2.63
N PRO A 1100 -38.80 15.35 -3.15
CA PRO A 1100 -39.97 15.42 -2.31
C PRO A 1100 -40.21 14.02 -1.71
N ALA A 1101 -40.47 13.99 -0.39
CA ALA A 1101 -40.79 12.78 0.35
C ALA A 1101 -41.89 11.99 -0.35
N VAL A 1102 -41.58 10.74 -0.74
CA VAL A 1102 -42.58 9.79 -1.24
C VAL A 1102 -43.44 9.37 -0.04
N THR A 1103 -44.64 9.93 0.04
CA THR A 1103 -45.69 9.42 0.92
C THR A 1103 -46.04 7.99 0.52
N ARG A 1104 -45.89 7.05 1.45
CA ARG A 1104 -46.42 5.69 1.38
C ARG A 1104 -47.91 5.73 1.00
N GLN A 1105 -48.26 5.05 -0.08
CA GLN A 1105 -49.60 4.49 -0.26
C GLN A 1105 -49.46 2.97 -0.37
N ASP A 1106 -50.33 2.30 0.37
CA ASP A 1106 -50.36 0.88 0.70
C ASP A 1106 -50.22 -0.06 -0.52
N ALA A 1107 -49.34 -1.06 -0.39
CA ALA A 1107 -49.43 -2.39 -1.00
C ALA A 1107 -48.58 -3.38 -0.21
#